data_AF-A0A193C3S8-F1
#
_entry.id   AF-A0A193C3S8-F1
#
_cell.length_a   1.000
_cell.length_b   1.000
_cell.length_c   1.000
_cell.angle_alpha   90.00
_cell.angle_beta   90.00
_cell.angle_gamma   90.00
#
_symmetry.space_group_name_H-M   'P 1'
#
loop_
_entity.id
_entity.type
_entity.pdbx_description
1 polymer ?
#
loop_
_entity_poly.entity_id
_entity_poly.type
_entity_poly.pdbx_seq_one_letter_code
_entity_poly.pdbx_strand_id
1 'polypeptide(L)'
;MFLPTLLQQVMRGVNGTGMVGDAGRQHVGHTAADPRTGGTGAQLGDPRAGGAGKTSVLRAAFGLAAEVGPAIAAARPGDRVAIVVSTRMQRVEGRQGGISGWNGKIGGKYFDSLFEAYNACLYAHRPASFVFTEDVSAEVLKRYDAVLLVGQRMELDPPLAAALRESGVPVYFDSTCRPELVTGFTPLGVGFDKVSQDPVAHNDDSAYPRFRGYFLDHAETVREVLADVRPVAGCDNPEVLLSEWVDGDIRYLLAVNNTLLDWDPGQMWRVGLSMGHRVPVMAGLDVELPLLHRVVDVLTGQDVSLIGGRFTADLRSEPARLYAIVPLVHKELPKVTPDRFGPHVRDVAVSADGRSAMLGCFTWDHNLYGVDLATGKTTWRRKIGHHFALAPSVHKGGFAARGFDLDTAEGYHLYLLDEAGTPRRRFALFGLPKRATDWARGEWIHDTGLDNFAVAPAGTWVATSGDLGLVVWDKAGKQLWAREWWTTSRTPHRLLAVDDTTLVAFAEGRIAGLSAVDGRELWSVRPARTGVFLGGAVSTDGKTIAIWSDTDGGRVFVLRNGALVNTLPVAAEEVSLSADGSLIAVTEGERLSAFTATGGLLWTFTGDDLMRRPRVSPDGTRIAAGSELGTLYVLDAAGVVLTRQDLRALPVPSWLPGGDLLVATWMGTVVRYGANLQPRWRSRIAPVETDARSKLRAPDPTPTTRKTGWGNASAEPLPLVPNLIADTKAFVTAESVRPKQVLEGQYPADLLRDGKADPPPGPWLRWHDIGFVNSGWRDELVLKVDTFRTQVRLTGITFAEDPAHPESWLRDVRLQWWDGEGEVWRDGPLLLSDKALHSHVFDRPIEASRFRFVSTGGGSWPNGNLRLGELVFHGEQLGNAHRDVLAKRPRAVLFDERVKDLDMMLYPPTFGFRQGGAFSGGTSLELTTAGEAHPAYRAPFGHAVPDWDFKIAENPGPGQYRYFQFAWKATSPATTGIGLRLGGPWPGLAVCASVGDSKWLDHTVLAEHRVPGPPPTEWTPVRIDLWAITGGKPPVIQGLGLRSNGGGALFDRLVLGRTEADL
;
A
#
# COMPACT_ATOMS: atom_id res chain seq x y z
N MET A 1 3.51 -11.46 -8.73
CA MET A 1 4.23 -10.19 -8.92
C MET A 1 5.21 -10.19 -10.09
N PHE A 2 6.17 -11.12 -10.18
CA PHE A 2 7.23 -11.05 -11.20
C PHE A 2 6.81 -11.40 -12.65
N LEU A 3 5.83 -12.30 -12.82
CA LEU A 3 5.53 -12.89 -14.13
C LEU A 3 5.10 -11.88 -15.22
N PRO A 4 4.20 -10.90 -14.96
CA PRO A 4 3.84 -9.91 -15.98
C PRO A 4 5.04 -9.11 -16.49
N THR A 5 5.93 -8.69 -15.60
CA THR A 5 7.15 -7.94 -15.95
C THR A 5 8.12 -8.82 -16.75
N LEU A 6 8.33 -10.07 -16.33
CA LEU A 6 9.17 -11.02 -17.05
C LEU A 6 8.66 -11.26 -18.48
N LEU A 7 7.34 -11.45 -18.63
CA LEU A 7 6.75 -11.71 -19.94
C LEU A 7 6.89 -10.50 -20.88
N GLN A 8 6.74 -9.28 -20.37
CA GLN A 8 7.03 -8.06 -21.15
C GLN A 8 8.51 -7.95 -21.54
N GLN A 9 9.45 -8.35 -20.68
CA GLN A 9 10.87 -8.39 -21.04
C GLN A 9 11.16 -9.40 -22.16
N VAL A 10 10.50 -10.56 -22.15
CA VAL A 10 10.62 -11.57 -23.22
C VAL A 10 10.14 -11.02 -24.56
N MET A 11 9.17 -10.10 -24.58
CA MET A 11 8.67 -9.50 -25.82
C MET A 11 9.72 -8.67 -26.59
N ARG A 12 10.82 -8.26 -25.93
CA ARG A 12 11.97 -7.60 -26.55
C ARG A 12 13.00 -8.58 -27.16
N GLY A 13 12.72 -9.89 -27.13
CA GLY A 13 13.62 -10.93 -27.63
C GLY A 13 14.89 -11.11 -26.78
N VAL A 14 15.92 -11.73 -27.38
CA VAL A 14 17.20 -12.08 -26.71
C VAL A 14 17.97 -10.88 -26.14
N ASN A 15 17.70 -9.66 -26.63
CA ASN A 15 18.32 -8.41 -26.16
C ASN A 15 17.52 -7.73 -25.03
N GLY A 16 16.36 -8.27 -24.68
CA GLY A 16 15.34 -7.63 -23.85
C GLY A 16 15.55 -7.70 -22.33
N THR A 17 16.28 -8.69 -21.86
CA THR A 17 16.35 -8.98 -20.42
C THR A 17 17.43 -8.17 -19.70
N GLY A 18 18.41 -7.59 -20.41
CA GLY A 18 19.59 -6.94 -19.80
C GLY A 18 20.42 -7.86 -18.89
N MET A 19 19.96 -9.09 -18.63
CA MET A 19 20.61 -10.14 -17.86
C MET A 19 21.42 -11.01 -18.81
N VAL A 20 22.37 -10.39 -19.49
CA VAL A 20 23.34 -11.07 -20.38
C VAL A 20 24.48 -11.73 -19.59
N GLY A 21 24.37 -11.78 -18.26
CA GLY A 21 25.28 -12.50 -17.36
C GLY A 21 24.53 -13.50 -16.49
N ASP A 22 25.28 -14.43 -15.89
CA ASP A 22 24.78 -15.35 -14.86
C ASP A 22 24.20 -14.54 -13.68
N ALA A 23 22.88 -14.34 -13.70
CA ALA A 23 22.16 -13.56 -12.71
C ALA A 23 22.35 -14.14 -11.29
N GLY A 24 22.64 -15.45 -11.17
CA GLY A 24 22.99 -16.09 -9.91
C GLY A 24 24.34 -15.62 -9.35
N ARG A 25 25.26 -15.19 -10.22
CA ARG A 25 26.60 -14.66 -9.84
C ARG A 25 26.65 -13.15 -9.69
N GLN A 26 25.75 -12.40 -10.33
CA GLN A 26 25.71 -10.94 -10.25
C GLN A 26 24.93 -10.41 -9.03
N HIS A 27 24.17 -11.28 -8.34
CA HIS A 27 23.50 -10.97 -7.06
C HIS A 27 24.31 -11.44 -5.83
N VAL A 28 25.64 -11.58 -5.95
CA VAL A 28 26.53 -11.85 -4.81
C VAL A 28 27.03 -10.51 -4.25
N GLY A 29 26.10 -9.65 -3.85
CA GLY A 29 26.38 -8.31 -3.35
C GLY A 29 25.55 -8.01 -2.11
N HIS A 30 26.20 -8.08 -0.95
CA HIS A 30 25.72 -7.76 0.39
C HIS A 30 24.76 -8.75 1.04
N THR A 31 25.31 -9.48 2.01
CA THR A 31 24.70 -10.51 2.85
C THR A 31 24.00 -11.60 2.04
N ALA A 32 24.55 -12.81 2.03
CA ALA A 32 23.70 -13.98 1.88
C ALA A 32 22.61 -13.82 2.94
N ALA A 33 21.42 -13.37 2.53
CA ALA A 33 20.27 -13.42 3.39
C ALA A 33 20.21 -14.86 3.86
N ASP A 34 20.32 -15.06 5.17
CA ASP A 34 20.11 -16.36 5.79
C ASP A 34 18.84 -16.94 5.13
N PRO A 35 18.85 -18.20 4.65
CA PRO A 35 17.61 -18.87 4.26
C PRO A 35 16.51 -18.75 5.35
N ARG A 36 16.89 -18.46 6.61
CA ARG A 36 16.02 -18.14 7.75
C ARG A 36 15.65 -16.66 7.93
N THR A 37 16.24 -15.73 7.18
CA THR A 37 15.91 -14.28 7.17
C THR A 37 14.99 -13.84 6.03
N GLY A 38 14.48 -14.78 5.22
CA GLY A 38 13.35 -14.50 4.33
C GLY A 38 13.64 -13.47 3.25
N GLY A 39 14.31 -13.87 2.18
CA GLY A 39 14.05 -13.23 0.90
C GLY A 39 12.58 -13.45 0.54
N THR A 40 11.72 -12.44 0.70
CA THR A 40 10.31 -12.47 0.27
C THR A 40 9.50 -13.68 0.76
N GLY A 41 9.82 -14.23 1.94
CA GLY A 41 9.07 -15.34 2.53
C GLY A 41 7.88 -14.79 3.31
N ALA A 42 6.68 -15.32 3.07
CA ALA A 42 5.52 -15.05 3.92
C ALA A 42 5.86 -15.24 5.41
N GLN A 43 5.25 -14.46 6.32
CA GLN A 43 5.26 -14.80 7.74
C GLN A 43 4.80 -16.26 7.91
N LEU A 44 5.50 -17.03 8.75
CA LEU A 44 5.24 -18.46 8.97
C LEU A 44 3.76 -18.66 9.34
N GLY A 45 3.03 -19.43 8.53
CA GLY A 45 1.69 -19.92 8.86
C GLY A 45 0.49 -19.03 8.54
N ASP A 46 0.63 -17.84 7.93
CA ASP A 46 -0.56 -17.08 7.50
C ASP A 46 -1.17 -17.67 6.21
N PRO A 47 -2.42 -18.18 6.23
CA PRO A 47 -3.03 -18.80 5.06
C PRO A 47 -3.24 -17.84 3.88
N ARG A 48 -3.26 -16.53 4.13
CA ARG A 48 -3.52 -15.48 3.15
C ARG A 48 -2.27 -15.07 2.38
N ALA A 49 -1.08 -15.31 2.92
CA ALA A 49 0.15 -14.82 2.32
C ALA A 49 0.43 -15.46 0.94
N GLY A 50 0.79 -14.63 -0.03
CA GLY A 50 0.98 -15.04 -1.44
C GLY A 50 2.31 -15.75 -1.73
N GLY A 51 3.15 -15.98 -0.72
CA GLY A 51 4.45 -16.64 -0.89
C GLY A 51 4.35 -18.14 -1.20
N ALA A 52 3.32 -18.82 -0.69
CA ALA A 52 3.09 -20.23 -0.99
C ALA A 52 2.81 -20.43 -2.49
N GLY A 53 3.39 -21.46 -3.10
CA GLY A 53 3.25 -21.75 -4.53
C GLY A 53 4.08 -20.86 -5.46
N LYS A 54 4.89 -19.91 -4.95
CA LYS A 54 5.84 -19.12 -5.76
C LYS A 54 6.77 -20.03 -6.57
N THR A 55 7.31 -21.07 -5.94
CA THR A 55 8.17 -22.08 -6.60
C THR A 55 7.42 -22.80 -7.72
N SER A 56 6.12 -23.10 -7.53
CA SER A 56 5.28 -23.72 -8.57
C SER A 56 5.12 -22.82 -9.79
N VAL A 57 4.89 -21.52 -9.59
CA VAL A 57 4.76 -20.52 -10.66
C VAL A 57 6.09 -20.35 -11.41
N LEU A 58 7.22 -20.27 -10.69
CA LEU A 58 8.55 -20.17 -11.30
C LEU A 58 8.91 -21.44 -12.09
N ARG A 59 8.65 -22.63 -11.55
CA ARG A 59 8.87 -23.91 -12.24
C ARG A 59 8.03 -24.00 -13.52
N ALA A 60 6.77 -23.56 -13.47
CA ALA A 60 5.90 -23.49 -14.65
C ALA A 60 6.46 -22.53 -15.72
N ALA A 61 6.87 -21.32 -15.32
CA ALA A 61 7.41 -20.28 -16.21
C ALA A 61 8.75 -20.67 -16.84
N PHE A 62 9.73 -21.10 -16.03
CA PHE A 62 11.04 -21.50 -16.55
C PHE A 62 10.97 -22.78 -17.37
N GLY A 63 10.10 -23.72 -17.01
CA GLY A 63 9.87 -24.90 -17.83
C GLY A 63 9.24 -24.55 -19.18
N LEU A 64 8.35 -23.54 -19.24
CA LEU A 64 7.82 -23.04 -20.51
C LEU A 64 8.95 -22.40 -21.34
N ALA A 65 9.73 -21.51 -20.72
CA ALA A 65 10.87 -20.87 -21.38
C ALA A 65 11.90 -21.88 -21.90
N ALA A 66 12.15 -22.98 -21.20
CA ALA A 66 13.04 -24.04 -21.66
C ALA A 66 12.50 -24.80 -22.89
N GLU A 67 11.18 -25.00 -22.97
CA GLU A 67 10.53 -25.70 -24.09
C GLU A 67 10.38 -24.82 -25.34
N VAL A 68 10.01 -23.54 -25.19
CA VAL A 68 9.77 -22.63 -26.34
C VAL A 68 10.96 -21.73 -26.67
N GLY A 69 11.83 -21.46 -25.69
CA GLY A 69 12.94 -20.51 -25.79
C GLY A 69 13.88 -20.77 -26.96
N PRO A 70 14.35 -22.01 -27.21
CA PRO A 70 15.22 -22.30 -28.34
C PRO A 70 14.62 -21.91 -29.70
N ALA A 71 13.32 -22.11 -29.90
CA ALA A 71 12.64 -21.75 -31.15
C ALA A 71 12.48 -20.25 -31.32
N ILE A 72 12.18 -19.52 -30.23
CA ILE A 72 12.09 -18.06 -30.25
C ILE A 72 13.48 -17.43 -30.42
N ALA A 73 14.50 -17.97 -29.75
CA ALA A 73 15.88 -17.45 -29.82
C ALA A 73 16.51 -17.62 -31.22
N ALA A 74 16.11 -18.63 -31.97
CA ALA A 74 16.53 -18.83 -33.36
C ALA A 74 15.78 -17.93 -34.36
N ALA A 75 14.64 -17.37 -33.95
CA ALA A 75 13.80 -16.53 -34.80
C ALA A 75 14.25 -15.07 -34.78
N ARG A 76 14.05 -14.35 -35.90
CA ARG A 76 14.31 -12.90 -35.97
C ARG A 76 13.09 -12.12 -35.45
N PRO A 77 13.25 -11.05 -34.66
CA PRO A 77 12.15 -10.15 -34.33
C PRO A 77 11.47 -9.64 -35.61
N GLY A 78 10.13 -9.61 -35.62
CA GLY A 78 9.34 -9.06 -36.72
C GLY A 78 8.85 -7.64 -36.48
N ASP A 79 9.43 -6.92 -35.50
CA ASP A 79 9.10 -5.53 -35.19
C ASP A 79 9.21 -4.65 -36.44
N ARG A 80 8.17 -3.84 -36.68
CA ARG A 80 8.06 -2.99 -37.88
C ARG A 80 8.38 -1.53 -37.64
N VAL A 81 8.60 -1.16 -36.38
CA VAL A 81 8.93 0.19 -35.96
C VAL A 81 10.35 0.19 -35.38
N ALA A 82 11.19 1.12 -35.84
CA ALA A 82 12.49 1.36 -35.22
C ALA A 82 12.40 2.60 -34.31
N ILE A 83 12.75 2.48 -33.03
CA ILE A 83 13.06 3.64 -32.20
C ILE A 83 14.58 3.86 -32.27
N VAL A 84 15.01 4.95 -32.90
CA VAL A 84 16.44 5.26 -33.02
C VAL A 84 16.96 5.90 -31.73
N VAL A 85 18.08 5.37 -31.22
CA VAL A 85 18.67 5.78 -29.95
C VAL A 85 19.97 6.56 -30.20
N SER A 86 19.97 7.85 -29.86
CA SER A 86 21.13 8.72 -30.01
C SER A 86 22.11 8.58 -28.85
N THR A 87 23.33 8.16 -29.15
CA THR A 87 24.43 8.10 -28.18
C THR A 87 24.80 9.50 -27.66
N ARG A 88 24.69 10.55 -28.48
CA ARG A 88 24.86 11.94 -28.03
C ARG A 88 23.85 12.31 -26.95
N MET A 89 22.57 11.99 -27.15
CA MET A 89 21.53 12.21 -26.14
C MET A 89 21.85 11.44 -24.84
N GLN A 90 22.19 10.15 -24.95
CA GLN A 90 22.51 9.30 -23.81
C GLN A 90 23.72 9.80 -23.00
N ARG A 91 24.76 10.32 -23.66
CA ARG A 91 25.95 10.87 -22.98
C ARG A 91 25.67 12.17 -22.21
N VAL A 92 24.71 12.96 -22.67
CA VAL A 92 24.32 14.22 -22.00
C VAL A 92 23.57 13.93 -20.70
N GLU A 93 22.85 12.82 -20.61
CA GLU A 93 22.08 12.43 -19.41
C GLU A 93 22.95 12.08 -18.21
N GLY A 94 24.13 11.46 -18.43
CA GLY A 94 24.99 10.89 -17.39
C GLY A 94 25.62 11.88 -16.40
N ARG A 95 25.34 13.19 -16.51
CA ARG A 95 25.88 14.24 -15.60
C ARG A 95 24.84 14.92 -14.71
N GLN A 96 23.54 14.67 -14.88
CA GLN A 96 22.52 15.32 -14.04
C GLN A 96 22.12 14.52 -12.78
N GLY A 97 22.65 13.30 -12.63
CA GLY A 97 22.37 12.50 -11.44
C GLY A 97 23.62 11.88 -10.84
N GLY A 98 24.05 12.38 -9.68
CA GLY A 98 24.97 11.63 -8.82
C GLY A 98 24.33 10.32 -8.34
N ILE A 99 24.96 9.62 -7.40
CA ILE A 99 24.36 8.43 -6.75
C ILE A 99 23.01 8.78 -6.05
N SER A 100 22.75 10.07 -5.80
CA SER A 100 21.47 10.65 -5.35
C SER A 100 20.51 11.14 -6.47
N GLY A 101 20.89 10.96 -7.74
CA GLY A 101 20.22 11.51 -8.92
C GLY A 101 19.05 10.70 -9.48
N TRP A 102 18.85 9.48 -8.96
CA TRP A 102 17.71 8.63 -9.27
C TRP A 102 16.52 9.04 -8.38
N ASN A 103 16.13 10.31 -8.48
CA ASN A 103 15.16 10.99 -7.63
C ASN A 103 13.72 10.47 -7.90
N GLY A 104 13.49 9.18 -7.65
CA GLY A 104 12.26 8.49 -8.01
C GLY A 104 12.08 8.22 -9.51
N LYS A 105 13.10 8.35 -10.36
CA LYS A 105 13.01 8.09 -11.81
C LYS A 105 13.46 6.69 -12.20
N ILE A 106 12.98 6.18 -13.34
CA ILE A 106 13.37 4.85 -13.88
C ILE A 106 14.75 4.93 -14.51
N GLY A 107 15.06 6.08 -15.15
CA GLY A 107 16.30 6.37 -15.86
C GLY A 107 16.64 7.86 -15.86
N GLY A 108 17.47 8.26 -16.83
CA GLY A 108 17.50 9.65 -17.28
C GLY A 108 16.23 10.00 -18.05
N LYS A 109 15.98 11.30 -18.29
CA LYS A 109 14.78 11.79 -18.98
C LYS A 109 14.61 11.18 -20.38
N TYR A 110 15.70 11.04 -21.13
CA TYR A 110 15.72 10.43 -22.45
C TYR A 110 15.40 8.94 -22.36
N PHE A 111 15.96 8.21 -21.38
CA PHE A 111 15.56 6.83 -21.15
C PHE A 111 14.08 6.70 -20.80
N ASP A 112 13.54 7.57 -19.93
CA ASP A 112 12.13 7.58 -19.57
C ASP A 112 11.25 7.80 -20.82
N SER A 113 11.62 8.74 -21.70
CA SER A 113 10.95 8.97 -22.99
C SER A 113 11.01 7.76 -23.94
N LEU A 114 12.17 7.11 -24.04
CA LEU A 114 12.34 5.90 -24.85
C LEU A 114 11.50 4.73 -24.31
N PHE A 115 11.44 4.58 -22.98
CA PHE A 115 10.61 3.59 -22.32
C PHE A 115 9.12 3.84 -22.57
N GLU A 116 8.68 5.10 -22.48
CA GLU A 116 7.31 5.51 -22.74
C GLU A 116 6.91 5.28 -24.20
N ALA A 117 7.77 5.65 -25.15
CA ALA A 117 7.56 5.40 -26.58
C ALA A 117 7.44 3.90 -26.90
N TYR A 118 8.34 3.08 -26.34
CA TYR A 118 8.31 1.63 -26.52
C TYR A 118 7.01 1.01 -26.01
N ASN A 119 6.53 1.42 -24.83
CA ASN A 119 5.27 0.93 -24.30
C ASN A 119 4.08 1.42 -25.13
N ALA A 120 4.05 2.68 -25.57
CA ALA A 120 3.00 3.18 -26.46
C ALA A 120 2.90 2.34 -27.76
N CYS A 121 4.04 1.98 -28.36
CA CYS A 121 4.12 1.06 -29.50
C CYS A 121 3.55 -0.34 -29.20
N LEU A 122 3.86 -0.92 -28.03
CA LEU A 122 3.29 -2.21 -27.61
C LEU A 122 1.76 -2.17 -27.46
N TYR A 123 1.23 -1.12 -26.80
CA TYR A 123 -0.22 -0.93 -26.63
C TYR A 123 -0.92 -0.55 -27.94
N ALA A 124 -0.18 -0.04 -28.92
CA ALA A 124 -0.65 0.18 -30.30
C ALA A 124 -0.55 -1.07 -31.19
N HIS A 125 -0.11 -2.20 -30.63
CA HIS A 125 0.15 -3.48 -31.32
C HIS A 125 1.13 -3.37 -32.48
N ARG A 126 2.04 -2.40 -32.41
CA ARG A 126 3.12 -2.13 -33.36
C ARG A 126 4.45 -2.10 -32.59
N PRO A 127 4.89 -3.26 -32.04
CA PRO A 127 6.09 -3.32 -31.22
C PRO A 127 7.29 -2.75 -31.97
N ALA A 128 8.16 -2.10 -31.22
CA ALA A 128 9.31 -1.39 -31.76
C ALA A 128 10.62 -2.00 -31.27
N SER A 129 11.62 -2.01 -32.15
CA SER A 129 13.00 -2.35 -31.82
C SER A 129 13.82 -1.08 -31.59
N PHE A 130 14.71 -1.11 -30.60
CA PHE A 130 15.70 -0.05 -30.42
C PHE A 130 16.86 -0.23 -31.39
N VAL A 131 17.18 0.83 -32.15
CA VAL A 131 18.32 0.85 -33.07
C VAL A 131 19.30 1.92 -32.59
N PHE A 132 20.39 1.48 -31.99
CA PHE A 132 21.43 2.37 -31.45
C PHE A 132 22.26 2.99 -32.58
N THR A 133 22.75 4.20 -32.38
CA THR A 133 23.62 4.91 -33.34
C THR A 133 24.80 4.06 -33.79
N GLU A 134 25.36 3.21 -32.93
CA GLU A 134 26.48 2.32 -33.25
C GLU A 134 26.11 1.25 -34.29
N ASP A 135 24.84 0.85 -34.34
CA ASP A 135 24.33 -0.23 -35.19
C ASP A 135 23.49 0.29 -36.37
N VAL A 136 23.23 1.60 -36.45
CA VAL A 136 22.32 2.19 -37.43
C VAL A 136 22.98 2.35 -38.81
N SER A 137 22.23 1.99 -39.85
CA SER A 137 22.56 2.30 -41.25
C SER A 137 21.27 2.39 -42.07
N ALA A 138 21.34 2.97 -43.28
CA ALA A 138 20.19 3.02 -44.18
C ALA A 138 19.63 1.61 -44.47
N GLU A 139 20.50 0.61 -44.61
CA GLU A 139 20.12 -0.78 -44.86
C GLU A 139 19.46 -1.45 -43.65
N VAL A 140 19.87 -1.09 -42.43
CA VAL A 140 19.19 -1.54 -41.20
C VAL A 140 17.80 -0.91 -41.10
N LEU A 141 17.67 0.38 -41.40
CA LEU A 141 16.38 1.08 -41.29
C LEU A 141 15.36 0.60 -42.33
N LYS A 142 15.78 0.22 -43.54
CA LYS A 142 14.89 -0.36 -44.59
C LYS A 142 14.16 -1.65 -44.18
N ARG A 143 14.53 -2.26 -43.05
CA ARG A 143 13.83 -3.43 -42.50
C ARG A 143 12.53 -3.07 -41.78
N TYR A 144 12.33 -1.78 -41.51
CA TYR A 144 11.20 -1.24 -40.76
C TYR A 144 10.28 -0.45 -41.69
N ASP A 145 9.00 -0.40 -41.34
CA ASP A 145 7.97 0.37 -42.05
C ASP A 145 7.95 1.83 -41.57
N ALA A 146 8.41 2.10 -40.34
CA ALA A 146 8.51 3.44 -39.76
C ALA A 146 9.69 3.58 -38.80
N VAL A 147 10.22 4.80 -38.70
CA VAL A 147 11.25 5.17 -37.73
C VAL A 147 10.71 6.24 -36.78
N LEU A 148 10.88 6.04 -35.47
CA LEU A 148 10.54 7.00 -34.43
C LEU A 148 11.80 7.66 -33.89
N LEU A 149 11.83 8.98 -33.99
CA LEU A 149 12.79 9.85 -33.34
C LEU A 149 12.15 10.44 -32.08
N VAL A 150 12.67 10.07 -30.90
CA VAL A 150 12.07 10.41 -29.60
C VAL A 150 12.97 11.40 -28.87
N GLY A 151 12.41 12.48 -28.33
CA GLY A 151 13.11 13.37 -27.41
C GLY A 151 14.39 14.00 -27.95
N GLN A 152 14.53 14.22 -29.27
CA GLN A 152 15.76 14.71 -29.86
C GLN A 152 16.00 16.19 -29.50
N ARG A 153 16.92 16.43 -28.56
CA ARG A 153 17.27 17.80 -28.08
C ARG A 153 18.65 18.28 -28.53
N MET A 154 19.49 17.38 -29.03
CA MET A 154 20.85 17.65 -29.49
C MET A 154 20.98 17.33 -30.98
N GLU A 155 21.97 17.89 -31.66
CA GLU A 155 22.24 17.52 -33.05
C GLU A 155 22.44 16.00 -33.18
N LEU A 156 21.74 15.37 -34.14
CA LEU A 156 21.82 13.94 -34.42
C LEU A 156 23.27 13.50 -34.63
N ASP A 157 23.59 12.29 -34.18
CA ASP A 157 24.86 11.67 -34.51
C ASP A 157 25.02 11.57 -36.04
N PRO A 158 26.19 11.91 -36.63
CA PRO A 158 26.34 11.92 -38.09
C PRO A 158 25.94 10.60 -38.79
N PRO A 159 26.27 9.40 -38.25
CA PRO A 159 25.81 8.13 -38.82
C PRO A 159 24.29 7.99 -38.81
N LEU A 160 23.64 8.39 -37.71
CA LEU A 160 22.18 8.36 -37.58
C LEU A 160 21.52 9.33 -38.55
N ALA A 161 22.02 10.56 -38.65
CA ALA A 161 21.50 11.56 -39.58
C ALA A 161 21.61 11.13 -41.05
N ALA A 162 22.73 10.46 -41.43
CA ALA A 162 22.89 9.90 -42.76
C ALA A 162 21.90 8.75 -43.02
N ALA A 163 21.78 7.80 -42.08
CA ALA A 163 20.86 6.68 -42.20
C ALA A 163 19.39 7.12 -42.36
N LEU A 164 18.94 8.11 -41.57
CA LEU A 164 17.57 8.63 -41.65
C LEU A 164 17.28 9.24 -43.04
N ARG A 165 18.23 9.97 -43.64
CA ARG A 165 18.06 10.56 -44.99
C ARG A 165 18.11 9.52 -46.11
N GLU A 166 18.97 8.53 -45.99
CA GLU A 166 19.28 7.57 -47.07
C GLU A 166 18.35 6.35 -47.10
N SER A 167 17.68 6.02 -45.98
CA SER A 167 16.84 4.84 -45.89
C SER A 167 15.57 4.91 -46.75
N GLY A 168 15.01 6.10 -46.92
CA GLY A 168 13.70 6.31 -47.56
C GLY A 168 12.49 5.86 -46.73
N VAL A 169 12.71 5.42 -45.48
CA VAL A 169 11.66 4.99 -44.56
C VAL A 169 11.01 6.22 -43.92
N PRO A 170 9.67 6.30 -43.78
CA PRO A 170 9.00 7.38 -43.08
C PRO A 170 9.54 7.58 -41.66
N VAL A 171 9.99 8.80 -41.37
CA VAL A 171 10.49 9.20 -40.04
C VAL A 171 9.44 10.05 -39.34
N TYR A 172 9.06 9.62 -38.15
CA TYR A 172 8.15 10.32 -37.27
C TYR A 172 8.90 10.83 -36.04
N PHE A 173 8.47 11.95 -35.49
CA PHE A 173 9.07 12.51 -34.28
C PHE A 173 8.02 12.91 -33.25
N ASP A 174 8.35 12.73 -31.97
CA ASP A 174 7.48 13.15 -30.87
C ASP A 174 7.58 14.67 -30.62
N SER A 175 6.56 15.25 -30.00
CA SER A 175 6.45 16.71 -29.83
C SER A 175 7.49 17.32 -28.87
N THR A 176 8.32 16.50 -28.23
CA THR A 176 9.39 16.97 -27.32
C THR A 176 10.70 17.25 -28.06
N CYS A 177 10.83 16.76 -29.30
CA CYS A 177 11.94 17.06 -30.21
C CYS A 177 12.05 18.56 -30.50
N ARG A 178 13.28 19.07 -30.68
CA ARG A 178 13.48 20.46 -31.10
C ARG A 178 13.13 20.64 -32.59
N PRO A 179 12.27 21.61 -32.96
CA PRO A 179 11.80 21.77 -34.34
C PRO A 179 12.90 21.88 -35.40
N GLU A 180 14.00 22.57 -35.06
CA GLU A 180 15.14 22.75 -35.97
C GLU A 180 15.90 21.45 -36.29
N LEU A 181 15.75 20.41 -35.47
CA LEU A 181 16.45 19.13 -35.62
C LEU A 181 15.64 18.07 -36.37
N VAL A 182 14.35 18.33 -36.59
CA VAL A 182 13.38 17.38 -37.16
C VAL A 182 12.70 17.91 -38.42
N THR A 183 13.31 18.93 -39.04
CA THR A 183 12.81 19.53 -40.27
C THR A 183 12.75 18.48 -41.39
N GLY A 184 11.58 18.32 -42.00
CA GLY A 184 11.34 17.34 -43.07
C GLY A 184 10.87 15.97 -42.61
N PHE A 185 10.69 15.76 -41.30
CA PHE A 185 10.06 14.55 -40.75
C PHE A 185 8.57 14.80 -40.41
N THR A 186 7.84 13.74 -40.10
CA THR A 186 6.40 13.80 -39.81
C THR A 186 6.15 13.93 -38.30
N PRO A 187 5.36 14.91 -37.82
CA PRO A 187 5.03 14.98 -36.40
C PRO A 187 4.11 13.82 -35.99
N LEU A 188 4.41 13.18 -34.86
CA LEU A 188 3.60 12.10 -34.29
C LEU A 188 2.37 12.62 -33.53
N GLY A 189 2.38 13.91 -33.12
CA GLY A 189 1.28 14.53 -32.37
C GLY A 189 1.24 14.18 -30.88
N VAL A 190 2.14 13.32 -30.39
CA VAL A 190 2.34 13.00 -28.97
C VAL A 190 3.74 13.38 -28.52
N GLY A 191 3.88 13.77 -27.25
CA GLY A 191 5.17 13.90 -26.57
C GLY A 191 5.33 12.77 -25.58
N PHE A 192 6.46 12.04 -25.66
CA PHE A 192 6.76 10.95 -24.74
C PHE A 192 7.50 11.48 -23.52
N ASP A 193 6.83 12.30 -22.71
CA ASP A 193 7.43 12.93 -21.53
C ASP A 193 6.63 12.75 -20.24
N LYS A 194 5.50 12.05 -20.24
CA LYS A 194 4.65 11.89 -19.05
C LYS A 194 5.38 11.14 -17.93
N VAL A 195 6.12 10.07 -18.22
CA VAL A 195 6.93 9.31 -17.25
C VAL A 195 8.07 10.19 -16.71
N SER A 196 8.72 10.94 -17.59
CA SER A 196 9.81 11.86 -17.21
C SER A 196 9.32 13.04 -16.35
N GLN A 197 8.04 13.40 -16.46
CA GLN A 197 7.38 14.43 -15.66
C GLN A 197 6.68 13.87 -14.41
N ASP A 198 6.40 12.56 -14.36
CA ASP A 198 5.72 11.93 -13.22
C ASP A 198 6.50 12.18 -11.92
N PRO A 199 5.87 12.61 -10.83
CA PRO A 199 6.58 12.96 -9.61
C PRO A 199 7.51 11.84 -9.11
N VAL A 200 7.07 10.57 -9.20
CA VAL A 200 7.86 9.38 -8.83
C VAL A 200 7.42 8.16 -9.64
N ALA A 201 8.34 7.66 -10.46
CA ALA A 201 8.23 6.50 -11.32
C ALA A 201 8.77 5.19 -10.71
N HIS A 202 9.73 5.28 -9.80
CA HIS A 202 10.39 4.14 -9.17
C HIS A 202 9.97 3.99 -7.70
N ASN A 203 9.89 2.76 -7.19
CA ASN A 203 9.45 2.46 -5.82
C ASN A 203 8.03 2.96 -5.49
N ASP A 204 7.12 2.94 -6.48
CA ASP A 204 5.72 3.34 -6.31
C ASP A 204 4.77 2.37 -7.01
N ASP A 205 4.02 1.57 -6.25
CA ASP A 205 3.01 0.65 -6.81
C ASP A 205 1.88 1.41 -7.53
N SER A 206 1.57 2.64 -7.12
CA SER A 206 0.54 3.45 -7.78
C SER A 206 0.99 3.98 -9.14
N ALA A 207 2.26 3.81 -9.54
CA ALA A 207 2.73 4.15 -10.89
C ALA A 207 2.17 3.19 -11.96
N TYR A 208 1.87 1.93 -11.62
CA TYR A 208 1.33 0.95 -12.58
C TYR A 208 0.03 1.40 -13.26
N PRO A 209 -1.02 1.81 -12.52
CA PRO A 209 -2.24 2.34 -13.14
C PRO A 209 -2.01 3.69 -13.84
N ARG A 210 -1.11 4.56 -13.35
CA ARG A 210 -0.80 5.84 -14.03
C ARG A 210 -0.13 5.62 -15.39
N PHE A 211 0.91 4.80 -15.43
CA PHE A 211 1.66 4.50 -16.65
C PHE A 211 0.80 3.78 -17.68
N ARG A 212 -0.06 2.86 -17.23
CA ARG A 212 -1.10 2.27 -18.08
C ARG A 212 -1.92 3.36 -18.78
N GLY A 213 -2.38 4.38 -18.05
CA GLY A 213 -3.11 5.52 -18.62
C GLY A 213 -2.29 6.25 -19.67
N TYR A 214 -1.04 6.60 -19.36
CA TYR A 214 -0.13 7.27 -20.30
C TYR A 214 0.02 6.47 -21.59
N PHE A 215 0.29 5.17 -21.49
CA PHE A 215 0.53 4.32 -22.66
C PHE A 215 -0.73 4.10 -23.49
N LEU A 216 -1.91 3.98 -22.87
CA LEU A 216 -3.18 3.86 -23.59
C LEU A 216 -3.50 5.15 -24.37
N ASP A 217 -3.33 6.31 -23.75
CA ASP A 217 -3.52 7.62 -24.40
C ASP A 217 -2.61 7.76 -25.62
N HIS A 218 -1.31 7.46 -25.45
CA HIS A 218 -0.35 7.56 -26.56
C HIS A 218 -0.62 6.53 -27.65
N ALA A 219 -1.03 5.31 -27.28
CA ALA A 219 -1.29 4.24 -28.23
C ALA A 219 -2.43 4.56 -29.19
N GLU A 220 -3.44 5.34 -28.77
CA GLU A 220 -4.52 5.79 -29.65
C GLU A 220 -3.97 6.63 -30.81
N THR A 221 -3.22 7.69 -30.50
CA THR A 221 -2.59 8.53 -31.53
C THR A 221 -1.56 7.76 -32.36
N VAL A 222 -0.77 6.87 -31.74
CA VAL A 222 0.21 6.05 -32.48
C VAL A 222 -0.48 5.12 -33.48
N ARG A 223 -1.64 4.53 -33.14
CA ARG A 223 -2.43 3.69 -34.07
C ARG A 223 -2.92 4.49 -35.27
N GLU A 224 -3.34 5.73 -35.06
CA GLU A 224 -3.83 6.61 -36.13
C GLU A 224 -2.71 7.08 -37.05
N VAL A 225 -1.61 7.59 -36.49
CA VAL A 225 -0.49 8.15 -37.29
C VAL A 225 0.31 7.07 -38.00
N LEU A 226 0.43 5.88 -37.39
CA LEU A 226 1.07 4.72 -37.99
C LEU A 226 0.06 3.74 -38.59
N ALA A 227 -1.07 4.23 -39.12
CA ALA A 227 -2.09 3.38 -39.74
C ALA A 227 -1.54 2.49 -40.86
N ASP A 228 -0.57 3.01 -41.63
CA ASP A 228 0.10 2.28 -42.73
C ASP A 228 1.11 1.23 -42.24
N VAL A 229 1.55 1.31 -40.98
CA VAL A 229 2.38 0.27 -40.36
C VAL A 229 1.48 -0.85 -39.92
N ARG A 230 1.68 -2.05 -40.50
CA ARG A 230 0.88 -3.22 -40.16
C ARG A 230 1.06 -3.58 -38.68
N PRO A 231 -0.02 -3.73 -37.89
CA PRO A 231 0.10 -4.26 -36.54
C PRO A 231 0.47 -5.74 -36.56
N VAL A 232 0.91 -6.25 -35.42
CA VAL A 232 1.12 -7.69 -35.22
C VAL A 232 -0.20 -8.45 -35.43
N ALA A 233 -1.27 -8.00 -34.80
CA ALA A 233 -2.63 -8.45 -35.08
C ALA A 233 -3.59 -7.31 -34.70
N GLY A 234 -4.78 -7.28 -35.29
CA GLY A 234 -5.88 -6.54 -34.68
C GLY A 234 -6.22 -7.19 -33.34
N CYS A 235 -6.48 -6.39 -32.30
CA CYS A 235 -6.89 -6.93 -31.02
C CYS A 235 -7.93 -6.03 -30.36
N ASP A 236 -9.00 -6.65 -29.86
CA ASP A 236 -10.11 -5.98 -29.19
C ASP A 236 -9.80 -5.49 -27.76
N ASN A 237 -8.62 -5.83 -27.24
CA ASN A 237 -8.12 -5.39 -25.95
C ASN A 237 -6.70 -4.82 -26.09
N PRO A 238 -6.50 -3.49 -26.06
CA PRO A 238 -5.17 -2.87 -26.22
C PRO A 238 -4.18 -3.22 -25.13
N GLU A 239 -4.64 -3.75 -23.99
CA GLU A 239 -3.78 -4.17 -22.88
C GLU A 239 -3.29 -5.62 -23.01
N VAL A 240 -3.78 -6.37 -24.00
CA VAL A 240 -3.13 -7.62 -24.40
C VAL A 240 -1.99 -7.24 -25.33
N LEU A 241 -0.78 -7.30 -24.81
CA LEU A 241 0.42 -6.91 -25.53
C LEU A 241 0.77 -8.00 -26.53
N LEU A 242 1.26 -7.61 -27.70
CA LEU A 242 1.58 -8.51 -28.80
C LEU A 242 3.03 -8.31 -29.26
N SER A 243 3.74 -9.41 -29.51
CA SER A 243 5.06 -9.41 -30.16
C SER A 243 5.11 -10.53 -31.20
N GLU A 244 5.97 -10.36 -32.21
CA GLU A 244 6.14 -11.35 -33.29
C GLU A 244 7.60 -11.68 -33.60
N TRP A 245 7.84 -12.94 -33.93
CA TRP A 245 9.12 -13.42 -34.46
C TRP A 245 8.92 -14.26 -35.71
N VAL A 246 9.91 -14.24 -36.59
CA VAL A 246 9.88 -14.94 -37.88
C VAL A 246 11.06 -15.90 -37.99
N ASP A 247 10.80 -17.13 -38.39
CA ASP A 247 11.79 -18.18 -38.59
C ASP A 247 11.47 -18.97 -39.87
N GLY A 248 12.12 -18.58 -40.96
CA GLY A 248 11.72 -19.00 -42.31
C GLY A 248 10.29 -18.59 -42.60
N ASP A 249 9.44 -19.56 -42.94
CA ASP A 249 8.02 -19.36 -43.23
C ASP A 249 7.13 -19.45 -41.97
N ILE A 250 7.72 -19.62 -40.79
CA ILE A 250 6.98 -19.63 -39.52
C ILE A 250 6.96 -18.24 -38.93
N ARG A 251 5.76 -17.77 -38.58
CA ARG A 251 5.56 -16.53 -37.84
C ARG A 251 4.97 -16.85 -36.47
N TYR A 252 5.76 -16.62 -35.44
CA TYR A 252 5.35 -16.75 -34.05
C TYR A 252 4.71 -15.45 -33.54
N LEU A 253 3.58 -15.59 -32.87
CA LEU A 253 2.81 -14.51 -32.27
C LEU A 253 2.68 -14.78 -30.76
N LEU A 254 3.24 -13.91 -29.93
CA LEU A 254 3.10 -13.98 -28.47
C LEU A 254 2.08 -12.93 -28.01
N ALA A 255 1.02 -13.41 -27.36
CA ALA A 255 0.05 -12.58 -26.66
C ALA A 255 0.30 -12.67 -25.15
N VAL A 256 0.48 -11.53 -24.49
CA VAL A 256 0.68 -11.44 -23.02
C VAL A 256 -0.44 -10.61 -22.42
N ASN A 257 -1.07 -11.17 -21.38
CA ASN A 257 -2.07 -10.44 -20.61
C ASN A 257 -1.41 -9.39 -19.72
N ASN A 258 -1.63 -8.11 -20.05
CA ASN A 258 -1.25 -6.99 -19.19
C ASN A 258 -2.46 -6.18 -18.68
N THR A 259 -3.68 -6.72 -18.79
CA THR A 259 -4.90 -6.04 -18.35
C THR A 259 -4.90 -5.86 -16.83
N LEU A 260 -4.93 -4.60 -16.37
CA LEU A 260 -4.98 -4.24 -14.96
C LEU A 260 -6.42 -4.10 -14.45
N LEU A 261 -6.57 -4.18 -13.12
CA LEU A 261 -7.78 -3.77 -12.43
C LEU A 261 -7.87 -2.24 -12.39
N ASP A 262 -9.06 -1.70 -12.64
CA ASP A 262 -9.35 -0.27 -12.55
C ASP A 262 -9.81 0.11 -11.14
N TRP A 263 -8.97 -0.22 -10.15
CA TRP A 263 -9.23 0.04 -8.73
C TRP A 263 -8.32 1.16 -8.24
N ASP A 264 -8.84 1.98 -7.32
CA ASP A 264 -8.00 2.95 -6.60
C ASP A 264 -6.88 2.21 -5.86
N PRO A 265 -5.65 2.75 -5.81
CA PRO A 265 -4.54 2.14 -5.08
C PRO A 265 -4.88 1.79 -3.63
N GLY A 266 -5.62 2.65 -2.93
CA GLY A 266 -6.05 2.39 -1.54
C GLY A 266 -6.91 1.15 -1.39
N GLN A 267 -7.80 0.87 -2.35
CA GLN A 267 -8.62 -0.34 -2.37
C GLN A 267 -7.77 -1.56 -2.73
N MET A 268 -6.86 -1.41 -3.70
CA MET A 268 -5.93 -2.48 -4.08
C MET A 268 -5.07 -2.93 -2.89
N TRP A 269 -4.53 -1.98 -2.14
CA TRP A 269 -3.65 -2.24 -0.99
C TRP A 269 -4.32 -2.91 0.20
N ARG A 270 -5.65 -3.02 0.21
CA ARG A 270 -6.38 -3.87 1.16
C ARG A 270 -6.23 -5.36 0.87
N VAL A 271 -5.82 -5.73 -0.34
CA VAL A 271 -5.81 -7.13 -0.80
C VAL A 271 -4.57 -7.51 -1.60
N GLY A 272 -3.74 -6.56 -2.00
CA GLY A 272 -2.52 -6.82 -2.77
C GLY A 272 -1.88 -5.56 -3.36
N LEU A 273 -1.04 -5.75 -4.39
CA LEU A 273 -0.33 -4.67 -5.09
C LEU A 273 -0.73 -4.64 -6.56
N SER A 274 -0.91 -3.45 -7.12
CA SER A 274 -1.27 -3.24 -8.53
C SER A 274 -0.34 -4.00 -9.47
N MET A 275 0.95 -4.05 -9.17
CA MET A 275 1.94 -4.79 -9.96
C MET A 275 1.64 -6.30 -10.10
N GLY A 276 1.04 -6.91 -9.07
CA GLY A 276 0.83 -8.36 -8.98
C GLY A 276 -0.47 -8.85 -9.60
N HIS A 277 -1.38 -7.96 -9.98
CA HIS A 277 -2.73 -8.32 -10.43
C HIS A 277 -2.86 -8.21 -11.95
N ARG A 278 -3.35 -9.27 -12.59
CA ARG A 278 -3.80 -9.25 -13.99
C ARG A 278 -5.18 -9.87 -14.06
N VAL A 279 -6.09 -9.19 -14.74
CA VAL A 279 -7.47 -9.68 -14.89
C VAL A 279 -7.48 -10.82 -15.90
N PRO A 280 -8.07 -11.98 -15.58
CA PRO A 280 -8.32 -13.04 -16.56
C PRO A 280 -9.13 -12.48 -17.73
N VAL A 281 -8.59 -12.55 -18.94
CA VAL A 281 -9.24 -12.03 -20.16
C VAL A 281 -9.19 -13.05 -21.28
N MET A 282 -10.18 -12.97 -22.17
CA MET A 282 -10.10 -13.49 -23.52
C MET A 282 -9.98 -12.30 -24.46
N ALA A 283 -9.11 -12.39 -25.46
CA ALA A 283 -8.92 -11.33 -26.45
C ALA A 283 -9.10 -11.90 -27.87
N GLY A 284 -9.91 -11.23 -28.67
CA GLY A 284 -10.03 -11.52 -30.09
C GLY A 284 -8.81 -10.98 -30.84
N LEU A 285 -8.17 -11.83 -31.63
CA LEU A 285 -7.00 -11.52 -32.45
C LEU A 285 -7.35 -11.68 -33.93
N ASP A 286 -7.27 -10.58 -34.67
CA ASP A 286 -7.46 -10.52 -36.12
C ASP A 286 -6.08 -10.64 -36.80
N VAL A 287 -5.83 -11.77 -37.46
CA VAL A 287 -4.53 -12.04 -38.10
C VAL A 287 -4.67 -12.11 -39.61
N GLU A 288 -3.70 -11.53 -40.31
CA GLU A 288 -3.52 -11.78 -41.72
C GLU A 288 -3.03 -13.21 -41.92
N LEU A 289 -3.87 -14.04 -42.55
CA LEU A 289 -3.57 -15.43 -42.84
C LEU A 289 -3.26 -15.60 -44.34
N PRO A 290 -2.01 -15.88 -44.72
CA PRO A 290 -1.68 -16.16 -46.11
C PRO A 290 -2.42 -17.42 -46.61
N LEU A 291 -2.58 -17.53 -47.93
CA LEU A 291 -3.14 -18.75 -48.54
C LEU A 291 -2.35 -19.98 -48.10
N LEU A 292 -3.05 -21.10 -47.88
CA LEU A 292 -2.46 -22.37 -47.43
C LEU A 292 -1.68 -22.26 -46.12
N HIS A 293 -2.07 -21.35 -45.23
CA HIS A 293 -1.57 -21.28 -43.86
C HIS A 293 -2.66 -21.62 -42.85
N ARG A 294 -2.22 -21.96 -41.63
CA ARG A 294 -3.06 -22.16 -40.46
C ARG A 294 -2.43 -21.51 -39.23
N VAL A 295 -3.24 -21.35 -38.19
CA VAL A 295 -2.78 -20.90 -36.87
C VAL A 295 -2.78 -22.09 -35.93
N VAL A 296 -1.65 -22.36 -35.29
CA VAL A 296 -1.49 -23.41 -34.28
C VAL A 296 -1.23 -22.74 -32.93
N ASP A 297 -1.97 -23.14 -31.90
CA ASP A 297 -1.62 -22.80 -30.52
C ASP A 297 -0.45 -23.71 -30.08
N VAL A 298 0.75 -23.14 -29.94
CA VAL A 298 1.98 -23.89 -29.68
C VAL A 298 1.93 -24.60 -28.32
N LEU A 299 1.19 -24.04 -27.35
CA LEU A 299 1.09 -24.63 -26.00
C LEU A 299 0.23 -25.90 -26.01
N THR A 300 -0.74 -25.99 -26.91
CA THR A 300 -1.64 -27.16 -27.03
C THR A 300 -1.32 -28.08 -28.21
N GLY A 301 -0.55 -27.58 -29.18
CA GLY A 301 -0.32 -28.23 -30.47
C GLY A 301 -1.56 -28.34 -31.36
N GLN A 302 -2.65 -27.66 -31.02
CA GLN A 302 -3.92 -27.74 -31.75
C GLN A 302 -4.08 -26.57 -32.74
N ASP A 303 -4.74 -26.85 -33.86
CA ASP A 303 -5.17 -25.84 -34.80
C ASP A 303 -6.24 -24.94 -34.17
N VAL A 304 -6.12 -23.63 -34.39
CA VAL A 304 -7.09 -22.65 -33.92
C VAL A 304 -8.05 -22.33 -35.04
N SER A 305 -9.36 -22.42 -34.76
CA SER A 305 -10.39 -22.07 -35.72
C SER A 305 -10.45 -20.56 -35.93
N LEU A 306 -10.40 -20.13 -37.19
CA LEU A 306 -10.57 -18.73 -37.58
C LEU A 306 -11.98 -18.51 -38.12
N ILE A 307 -12.69 -17.54 -37.55
CA ILE A 307 -13.98 -17.08 -38.06
C ILE A 307 -13.77 -15.66 -38.57
N GLY A 308 -13.86 -15.47 -39.89
CA GLY A 308 -13.64 -14.16 -40.51
C GLY A 308 -12.21 -13.60 -40.35
N GLY A 309 -11.19 -14.48 -40.23
CA GLY A 309 -9.79 -14.07 -39.98
C GLY A 309 -9.45 -13.81 -38.51
N ARG A 310 -10.41 -14.00 -37.60
CA ARG A 310 -10.26 -13.79 -36.17
C ARG A 310 -10.24 -15.11 -35.40
N PHE A 311 -9.42 -15.18 -34.35
CA PHE A 311 -9.49 -16.22 -33.33
C PHE A 311 -9.43 -15.61 -31.92
N THR A 312 -9.61 -16.42 -30.87
CA THR A 312 -9.58 -15.94 -29.48
C THR A 312 -8.38 -16.47 -28.72
N ALA A 313 -7.60 -15.55 -28.13
CA ALA A 313 -6.58 -15.88 -27.16
C ALA A 313 -7.18 -16.00 -25.75
N ASP A 314 -7.15 -17.20 -25.19
CA ASP A 314 -7.64 -17.47 -23.83
C ASP A 314 -6.53 -17.28 -22.78
N LEU A 315 -6.43 -16.07 -22.25
CA LEU A 315 -5.41 -15.67 -21.28
C LEU A 315 -5.93 -15.68 -19.83
N ARG A 316 -6.96 -16.49 -19.55
CA ARG A 316 -7.60 -16.52 -18.22
C ARG A 316 -6.80 -17.28 -17.17
N SER A 317 -6.11 -18.34 -17.61
CA SER A 317 -5.23 -19.14 -16.75
C SER A 317 -3.77 -19.02 -17.17
N GLU A 318 -3.53 -18.96 -18.48
CA GLU A 318 -2.21 -18.82 -19.07
C GLU A 318 -1.91 -17.31 -19.24
N PRO A 319 -0.93 -16.74 -18.52
CA PRO A 319 -0.64 -15.31 -18.57
C PRO A 319 -0.03 -14.87 -19.90
N ALA A 320 0.44 -15.82 -20.71
CA ALA A 320 0.86 -15.62 -22.08
C ALA A 320 0.48 -16.83 -22.94
N ARG A 321 0.21 -16.60 -24.23
CA ARG A 321 0.04 -17.66 -25.24
C ARG A 321 0.90 -17.41 -26.46
N LEU A 322 1.49 -18.49 -26.97
CA LEU A 322 2.30 -18.49 -28.18
C LEU A 322 1.51 -19.19 -29.30
N TYR A 323 1.31 -18.48 -30.40
CA TYR A 323 0.70 -18.98 -31.61
C TYR A 323 1.74 -19.05 -32.72
N ALA A 324 1.61 -20.02 -33.62
CA ALA A 324 2.41 -20.12 -34.82
C ALA A 324 1.50 -20.05 -36.05
N ILE A 325 1.75 -19.07 -36.91
CA ILE A 325 1.18 -19.00 -38.25
C ILE A 325 2.15 -19.73 -39.17
N VAL A 326 1.68 -20.83 -39.76
CA VAL A 326 2.51 -21.77 -40.51
C VAL A 326 1.86 -22.19 -41.82
N PRO A 327 2.63 -22.45 -42.89
CA PRO A 327 2.10 -23.13 -44.07
C PRO A 327 1.54 -24.51 -43.69
N LEU A 328 0.66 -25.09 -44.50
CA LEU A 328 0.13 -26.45 -44.26
C LEU A 328 1.24 -27.51 -44.14
N VAL A 329 2.39 -27.27 -44.79
CA VAL A 329 3.61 -28.07 -44.63
C VAL A 329 4.69 -27.18 -44.04
N HIS A 330 5.10 -27.49 -42.80
CA HIS A 330 6.06 -26.70 -42.05
C HIS A 330 7.01 -27.62 -41.26
N LYS A 331 8.15 -27.08 -40.82
CA LYS A 331 9.03 -27.77 -39.87
C LYS A 331 8.33 -27.99 -38.53
N GLU A 332 8.77 -28.98 -37.76
CA GLU A 332 8.17 -29.32 -36.48
C GLU A 332 8.16 -28.12 -35.51
N LEU A 333 7.00 -27.86 -34.90
CA LEU A 333 6.83 -26.83 -33.88
C LEU A 333 7.33 -27.33 -32.51
N PRO A 334 7.71 -26.43 -31.59
CA PRO A 334 8.09 -26.82 -30.24
C PRO A 334 6.99 -27.64 -29.56
N LYS A 335 7.38 -28.76 -28.94
CA LYS A 335 6.48 -29.56 -28.11
C LYS A 335 6.45 -28.99 -26.71
N VAL A 336 5.30 -28.46 -26.32
CA VAL A 336 5.08 -27.86 -25.01
C VAL A 336 4.20 -28.78 -24.18
N THR A 337 4.48 -28.89 -22.89
CA THR A 337 3.53 -29.51 -21.96
C THR A 337 2.33 -28.55 -21.82
N PRO A 338 1.11 -28.93 -22.24
CA PRO A 338 -0.05 -28.03 -22.13
C PRO A 338 -0.36 -27.75 -20.66
N ASP A 339 -1.19 -26.73 -20.43
CA ASP A 339 -1.92 -26.58 -19.17
C ASP A 339 -1.03 -26.38 -17.93
N ARG A 340 -0.07 -25.46 -18.03
CA ARG A 340 0.91 -25.17 -16.97
C ARG A 340 0.36 -24.26 -15.88
N PHE A 341 -0.51 -23.32 -16.23
CA PHE A 341 -1.06 -22.34 -15.30
C PHE A 341 -2.57 -22.45 -15.16
N GLY A 342 -3.06 -22.47 -13.93
CA GLY A 342 -4.47 -22.68 -13.60
C GLY A 342 -4.88 -21.96 -12.32
N PRO A 343 -6.16 -22.03 -11.93
CA PRO A 343 -6.62 -21.50 -10.65
C PRO A 343 -5.77 -22.04 -9.49
N HIS A 344 -5.24 -21.12 -8.67
CA HIS A 344 -4.30 -21.46 -7.61
C HIS A 344 -5.02 -22.06 -6.40
N VAL A 345 -5.15 -23.40 -6.35
CA VAL A 345 -5.84 -24.07 -5.24
C VAL A 345 -5.01 -23.94 -3.97
N ARG A 346 -5.59 -23.30 -2.95
CA ARG A 346 -4.94 -23.04 -1.67
C ARG A 346 -5.31 -24.08 -0.62
N ASP A 347 -6.57 -24.50 -0.61
CA ASP A 347 -7.12 -25.41 0.39
C ASP A 347 -8.39 -26.12 -0.11
N VAL A 348 -8.77 -27.21 0.56
CA VAL A 348 -9.80 -28.14 0.12
C VAL A 348 -10.69 -28.58 1.29
N ALA A 349 -12.01 -28.46 1.11
CA ALA A 349 -13.01 -28.96 2.03
C ALA A 349 -13.80 -30.12 1.38
N VAL A 350 -13.73 -31.31 1.96
CA VAL A 350 -14.47 -32.50 1.49
C VAL A 350 -15.78 -32.61 2.27
N SER A 351 -16.90 -32.68 1.54
CA SER A 351 -18.24 -32.87 2.12
C SER A 351 -18.31 -34.10 3.03
N ALA A 352 -19.16 -34.04 4.06
CA ALA A 352 -19.25 -35.08 5.08
C ALA A 352 -19.64 -36.46 4.51
N ASP A 353 -20.37 -36.51 3.40
CA ASP A 353 -20.73 -37.76 2.70
C ASP A 353 -19.63 -38.27 1.74
N GLY A 354 -18.54 -37.51 1.57
CA GLY A 354 -17.43 -37.85 0.70
C GLY A 354 -17.76 -37.82 -0.80
N ARG A 355 -18.85 -37.19 -1.22
CA ARG A 355 -19.28 -37.16 -2.62
C ARG A 355 -18.82 -35.92 -3.38
N SER A 356 -18.66 -34.80 -2.69
CA SER A 356 -18.21 -33.53 -3.29
C SER A 356 -17.07 -32.88 -2.50
N ALA A 357 -16.33 -32.00 -3.15
CA ALA A 357 -15.37 -31.12 -2.48
C ALA A 357 -15.49 -29.69 -3.00
N MET A 358 -15.21 -28.73 -2.12
CA MET A 358 -15.02 -27.33 -2.45
C MET A 358 -13.53 -26.98 -2.40
N LEU A 359 -13.02 -26.37 -3.46
CA LEU A 359 -11.65 -25.88 -3.57
C LEU A 359 -11.66 -24.35 -3.43
N GLY A 360 -10.89 -23.83 -2.48
CA GLY A 360 -10.62 -22.39 -2.36
C GLY A 360 -9.43 -21.99 -3.24
N CYS A 361 -9.62 -21.00 -4.11
CA CYS A 361 -8.64 -20.64 -5.14
C CYS A 361 -8.23 -19.17 -5.12
N PHE A 362 -6.94 -18.92 -5.37
CA PHE A 362 -6.35 -17.59 -5.58
C PHE A 362 -6.42 -17.24 -7.07
N THR A 363 -7.61 -16.92 -7.55
CA THR A 363 -7.83 -16.44 -8.92
C THR A 363 -8.91 -15.36 -8.93
N TRP A 364 -8.81 -14.45 -9.89
CA TRP A 364 -9.69 -13.28 -10.00
C TRP A 364 -11.08 -13.61 -10.55
N ASP A 365 -11.18 -14.64 -11.39
CA ASP A 365 -12.45 -15.06 -11.96
C ASP A 365 -13.36 -15.71 -10.88
N HIS A 366 -13.32 -17.03 -10.77
CA HIS A 366 -14.05 -17.79 -9.75
C HIS A 366 -13.09 -18.16 -8.63
N ASN A 367 -13.36 -17.75 -7.39
CA ASN A 367 -12.49 -18.10 -6.26
C ASN A 367 -12.91 -19.37 -5.52
N LEU A 368 -14.03 -20.00 -5.90
CA LEU A 368 -14.50 -21.28 -5.39
C LEU A 368 -14.89 -22.24 -6.51
N TYR A 369 -14.49 -23.50 -6.39
CA TYR A 369 -14.81 -24.57 -7.34
C TYR A 369 -15.37 -25.80 -6.61
N GLY A 370 -16.53 -26.27 -7.05
CA GLY A 370 -17.11 -27.54 -6.62
C GLY A 370 -16.67 -28.68 -7.53
N VAL A 371 -16.24 -29.79 -6.95
CA VAL A 371 -15.82 -31.00 -7.69
C VAL A 371 -16.64 -32.20 -7.23
N ASP A 372 -17.21 -32.94 -8.18
CA ASP A 372 -17.78 -34.25 -7.94
C ASP A 372 -16.65 -35.27 -7.77
N LEU A 373 -16.58 -35.92 -6.61
CA LEU A 373 -15.46 -36.78 -6.27
C LEU A 373 -15.52 -38.13 -6.98
N ALA A 374 -16.67 -38.56 -7.48
CA ALA A 374 -16.81 -39.80 -8.24
C ALA A 374 -16.17 -39.68 -9.63
N THR A 375 -16.38 -38.55 -10.30
CA THR A 375 -15.99 -38.33 -11.70
C THR A 375 -14.82 -37.37 -11.88
N GLY A 376 -14.49 -36.54 -10.89
CA GLY A 376 -13.52 -35.47 -10.99
C GLY A 376 -14.01 -34.23 -11.75
N LYS A 377 -15.28 -34.20 -12.15
CA LYS A 377 -15.88 -33.09 -12.90
C LYS A 377 -16.14 -31.88 -12.00
N THR A 378 -15.79 -30.69 -12.48
CA THR A 378 -16.24 -29.43 -11.84
C THR A 378 -17.76 -29.29 -11.98
N THR A 379 -18.49 -29.29 -10.87
CA THR A 379 -19.96 -29.22 -10.83
C THR A 379 -20.47 -27.79 -10.79
N TRP A 380 -19.76 -26.90 -10.11
CA TRP A 380 -20.10 -25.49 -10.01
C TRP A 380 -18.85 -24.62 -9.79
N ARG A 381 -18.99 -23.33 -10.08
CA ARG A 381 -17.98 -22.29 -9.86
C ARG A 381 -18.66 -21.06 -9.27
N ARG A 382 -18.01 -20.41 -8.33
CA ARG A 382 -18.58 -19.24 -7.62
C ARG A 382 -17.51 -18.21 -7.35
N LYS A 383 -17.96 -16.97 -7.23
CA LYS A 383 -17.18 -15.84 -6.73
C LYS A 383 -17.86 -15.33 -5.46
N ILE A 384 -17.11 -15.23 -4.38
CA ILE A 384 -17.51 -14.56 -3.13
C ILE A 384 -16.60 -13.35 -2.88
N GLY A 385 -17.17 -12.21 -2.50
CA GLY A 385 -16.40 -10.97 -2.34
C GLY A 385 -15.62 -10.56 -3.60
N HIS A 386 -14.67 -9.64 -3.43
CA HIS A 386 -13.88 -9.07 -4.53
C HIS A 386 -12.47 -9.66 -4.64
N HIS A 387 -11.99 -10.36 -3.60
CA HIS A 387 -10.65 -10.95 -3.54
C HIS A 387 -10.66 -12.49 -3.59
N PHE A 388 -9.55 -13.15 -3.25
CA PHE A 388 -9.44 -14.61 -3.16
C PHE A 388 -10.26 -15.19 -2.00
N ALA A 389 -10.65 -16.45 -2.12
CA ALA A 389 -11.37 -17.17 -1.07
C ALA A 389 -10.41 -17.96 -0.18
N LEU A 390 -10.69 -18.00 1.13
CA LEU A 390 -9.79 -18.54 2.15
C LEU A 390 -10.51 -19.53 3.07
N ALA A 391 -9.73 -20.44 3.66
CA ALA A 391 -10.16 -21.38 4.70
C ALA A 391 -11.53 -22.06 4.44
N PRO A 392 -11.68 -22.78 3.31
CA PRO A 392 -12.88 -23.55 3.04
C PRO A 392 -13.09 -24.60 4.15
N SER A 393 -14.32 -24.74 4.61
CA SER A 393 -14.71 -25.72 5.64
C SER A 393 -16.09 -26.29 5.33
N VAL A 394 -16.47 -27.36 6.04
CA VAL A 394 -17.74 -28.08 5.84
C VAL A 394 -18.62 -27.92 7.06
N HIS A 395 -19.92 -27.77 6.82
CA HIS A 395 -20.94 -27.94 7.84
C HIS A 395 -22.06 -28.83 7.31
N LYS A 396 -22.95 -29.29 8.19
CA LYS A 396 -24.15 -30.04 7.79
C LYS A 396 -25.02 -29.17 6.86
N GLY A 397 -25.15 -29.59 5.61
CA GLY A 397 -25.93 -28.90 4.57
C GLY A 397 -25.15 -28.00 3.62
N GLY A 398 -23.81 -27.98 3.68
CA GLY A 398 -23.00 -27.26 2.70
C GLY A 398 -21.57 -26.96 3.14
N PHE A 399 -21.11 -25.75 2.80
CA PHE A 399 -19.74 -25.31 2.99
C PHE A 399 -19.69 -23.92 3.61
N ALA A 400 -18.53 -23.57 4.17
CA ALA A 400 -18.21 -22.20 4.54
C ALA A 400 -16.86 -21.77 3.96
N ALA A 401 -16.71 -20.50 3.59
CA ALA A 401 -15.46 -19.94 3.11
C ALA A 401 -15.37 -18.46 3.47
N ARG A 402 -14.15 -17.95 3.59
CA ARG A 402 -13.92 -16.52 3.86
C ARG A 402 -13.67 -15.79 2.54
N GLY A 403 -14.18 -14.56 2.45
CA GLY A 403 -13.94 -13.65 1.33
C GLY A 403 -13.67 -12.22 1.84
N PHE A 404 -13.20 -11.35 0.95
CA PHE A 404 -12.97 -9.93 1.24
C PHE A 404 -13.91 -9.05 0.44
N ASP A 405 -14.58 -8.13 1.11
CA ASP A 405 -15.48 -7.12 0.53
C ASP A 405 -14.86 -5.73 0.63
N LEU A 406 -14.51 -5.16 -0.53
CA LEU A 406 -13.87 -3.85 -0.63
C LEU A 406 -14.81 -2.70 -0.30
N ASP A 407 -16.12 -2.91 -0.36
CA ASP A 407 -17.13 -1.87 -0.15
C ASP A 407 -17.54 -1.75 1.33
N THR A 408 -16.91 -2.54 2.19
CA THR A 408 -17.15 -2.52 3.65
C THR A 408 -15.89 -2.16 4.43
N ALA A 409 -16.10 -1.62 5.63
CA ALA A 409 -15.00 -1.32 6.55
C ALA A 409 -14.33 -2.59 7.07
N GLU A 410 -15.16 -3.59 7.37
CA GLU A 410 -14.76 -4.86 7.95
C GLU A 410 -13.91 -5.72 7.02
N GLY A 411 -14.04 -5.53 5.70
CA GLY A 411 -13.29 -6.29 4.68
C GLY A 411 -13.64 -7.78 4.69
N TYR A 412 -13.09 -8.53 5.64
CA TYR A 412 -13.29 -9.97 5.75
C TYR A 412 -14.71 -10.34 6.16
N HIS A 413 -15.22 -11.36 5.48
CA HIS A 413 -16.50 -11.98 5.75
C HIS A 413 -16.39 -13.49 5.69
N LEU A 414 -17.17 -14.18 6.53
CA LEU A 414 -17.41 -15.62 6.41
C LEU A 414 -18.74 -15.88 5.71
N TYR A 415 -18.72 -16.63 4.63
CA TYR A 415 -19.88 -17.01 3.84
C TYR A 415 -20.34 -18.41 4.24
N LEU A 416 -21.65 -18.58 4.45
CA LEU A 416 -22.30 -19.88 4.47
C LEU A 416 -22.85 -20.18 3.08
N LEU A 417 -22.48 -21.33 2.52
CA LEU A 417 -22.84 -21.80 1.20
C LEU A 417 -23.59 -23.12 1.30
N ASP A 418 -24.55 -23.35 0.40
CA ASP A 418 -25.15 -24.68 0.27
C ASP A 418 -24.24 -25.68 -0.47
N GLU A 419 -24.69 -26.92 -0.62
CA GLU A 419 -23.95 -27.98 -1.34
C GLU A 419 -23.66 -27.65 -2.82
N ALA A 420 -24.47 -26.77 -3.43
CA ALA A 420 -24.27 -26.27 -4.79
C ALA A 420 -23.35 -25.02 -4.82
N GLY A 421 -22.73 -24.68 -3.70
CA GLY A 421 -21.84 -23.53 -3.54
C GLY A 421 -22.55 -22.18 -3.57
N THR A 422 -23.89 -22.13 -3.47
CA THR A 422 -24.62 -20.85 -3.51
C THR A 422 -24.48 -20.13 -2.16
N PRO A 423 -23.92 -18.91 -2.12
CA PRO A 423 -23.88 -18.12 -0.90
C PRO A 423 -25.29 -17.83 -0.38
N ARG A 424 -25.54 -18.11 0.89
CA ARG A 424 -26.85 -17.88 1.53
C ARG A 424 -26.83 -16.68 2.47
N ARG A 425 -25.72 -16.47 3.16
CA ARG A 425 -25.49 -15.36 4.10
C ARG A 425 -24.00 -15.21 4.32
N ARG A 426 -23.58 -13.99 4.65
CA ARG A 426 -22.21 -13.71 5.10
C ARG A 426 -22.19 -12.94 6.42
N PHE A 427 -21.13 -13.13 7.18
CA PHE A 427 -20.94 -12.57 8.52
C PHE A 427 -19.65 -11.75 8.54
N ALA A 428 -19.76 -10.46 8.83
CA ALA A 428 -18.62 -9.55 8.83
C ALA A 428 -17.71 -9.78 10.03
N LEU A 429 -16.43 -9.54 9.83
CA LEU A 429 -15.44 -9.45 10.89
C LEU A 429 -15.88 -8.40 11.92
N PHE A 430 -15.82 -8.71 13.22
CA PHE A 430 -15.97 -7.67 14.25
C PHE A 430 -14.61 -7.00 14.50
N GLY A 431 -14.15 -6.27 13.49
CA GLY A 431 -12.80 -5.74 13.41
C GLY A 431 -12.58 -4.84 12.20
N LEU A 432 -11.47 -4.11 12.21
CA LEU A 432 -11.09 -3.16 11.16
C LEU A 432 -9.74 -3.57 10.55
N PRO A 433 -9.74 -4.27 9.40
CA PRO A 433 -8.51 -4.60 8.69
C PRO A 433 -7.68 -3.37 8.43
N LYS A 434 -6.36 -3.54 8.54
CA LYS A 434 -5.38 -2.55 8.13
C LYS A 434 -4.95 -2.80 6.68
N ARG A 435 -4.00 -2.03 6.17
CA ARG A 435 -3.40 -2.25 4.85
C ARG A 435 -2.82 -3.67 4.83
N ALA A 436 -3.17 -4.47 3.84
CA ALA A 436 -2.69 -5.84 3.76
C ALA A 436 -1.19 -5.85 3.40
N THR A 437 -0.76 -5.12 2.37
CA THR A 437 0.63 -5.20 1.87
C THR A 437 1.18 -3.82 1.56
N ASP A 438 2.51 -3.67 1.50
CA ASP A 438 3.18 -2.47 0.97
C ASP A 438 4.08 -2.80 -0.23
N TRP A 439 4.53 -1.79 -0.98
CA TRP A 439 5.28 -1.97 -2.21
C TRP A 439 6.67 -2.58 -1.99
N ALA A 440 7.27 -2.42 -0.80
CA ALA A 440 8.57 -2.97 -0.47
C ALA A 440 8.48 -4.45 -0.02
N ARG A 441 7.29 -4.91 0.38
CA ARG A 441 7.03 -6.26 0.90
C ARG A 441 5.72 -6.83 0.34
N GLY A 442 5.63 -6.90 -0.99
CA GLY A 442 4.41 -7.21 -1.75
C GLY A 442 3.79 -8.59 -1.55
N GLU A 443 4.47 -9.49 -0.85
CA GLU A 443 4.01 -10.84 -0.52
C GLU A 443 3.60 -11.00 0.95
N TRP A 444 3.74 -9.95 1.76
CA TRP A 444 3.40 -9.97 3.19
C TRP A 444 2.01 -9.42 3.41
N ILE A 445 1.34 -9.96 4.43
CA ILE A 445 0.08 -9.46 4.93
C ILE A 445 0.33 -8.92 6.33
N HIS A 446 0.10 -7.62 6.54
CA HIS A 446 0.46 -6.90 7.78
C HIS A 446 -0.60 -7.04 8.87
N ASP A 447 -1.87 -7.30 8.51
CA ASP A 447 -2.96 -7.50 9.46
C ASP A 447 -3.05 -8.97 9.93
N THR A 448 -1.91 -9.55 10.35
CA THR A 448 -1.83 -10.97 10.71
C THR A 448 -2.74 -11.37 11.86
N GLY A 449 -3.48 -12.47 11.65
CA GLY A 449 -4.36 -13.04 12.67
C GLY A 449 -5.62 -12.24 12.96
N LEU A 450 -6.05 -11.32 12.08
CA LEU A 450 -7.28 -10.55 12.26
C LEU A 450 -8.54 -11.29 11.76
N ASP A 451 -8.47 -12.09 10.70
CA ASP A 451 -9.60 -12.71 10.00
C ASP A 451 -10.19 -13.96 10.71
N ASN A 452 -10.62 -13.84 11.97
CA ASN A 452 -11.01 -15.01 12.77
C ASN A 452 -12.50 -15.33 12.70
N PHE A 453 -12.77 -16.55 12.25
CA PHE A 453 -14.12 -17.08 12.10
C PHE A 453 -14.20 -18.55 12.52
N ALA A 454 -15.34 -18.95 13.06
CA ALA A 454 -15.67 -20.34 13.34
C ALA A 454 -17.13 -20.64 12.96
N VAL A 455 -17.37 -21.86 12.45
CA VAL A 455 -18.71 -22.35 12.08
C VAL A 455 -18.94 -23.67 12.80
N ALA A 456 -20.10 -23.82 13.44
CA ALA A 456 -20.52 -25.07 14.05
C ALA A 456 -20.53 -26.21 13.01
N PRO A 457 -20.13 -27.45 13.36
CA PRO A 457 -20.22 -28.59 12.45
C PRO A 457 -21.63 -28.81 11.85
N ALA A 458 -22.70 -28.54 12.60
CA ALA A 458 -24.08 -28.60 12.09
C ALA A 458 -24.55 -27.33 11.37
N GLY A 459 -23.71 -26.28 11.30
CA GLY A 459 -24.04 -24.99 10.70
C GLY A 459 -25.10 -24.21 11.49
N THR A 460 -25.22 -24.47 12.79
CA THR A 460 -26.23 -23.85 13.67
C THR A 460 -25.83 -22.46 14.14
N TRP A 461 -24.54 -22.21 14.35
CA TRP A 461 -23.99 -20.92 14.74
C TRP A 461 -22.72 -20.56 13.96
N VAL A 462 -22.44 -19.26 13.93
CA VAL A 462 -21.23 -18.66 13.35
C VAL A 462 -20.64 -17.67 14.36
N ALA A 463 -19.34 -17.72 14.57
CA ALA A 463 -18.61 -16.76 15.40
C ALA A 463 -17.67 -15.91 14.55
N THR A 464 -17.61 -14.61 14.83
CA THR A 464 -16.68 -13.67 14.18
C THR A 464 -15.91 -12.89 15.24
N SER A 465 -14.59 -12.75 15.06
CA SER A 465 -13.77 -11.96 15.98
C SER A 465 -12.65 -11.23 15.27
N GLY A 466 -12.51 -9.95 15.59
CA GLY A 466 -11.40 -9.09 15.19
C GLY A 466 -10.88 -8.29 16.37
N ASP A 467 -10.20 -7.19 16.08
CA ASP A 467 -9.62 -6.29 17.08
C ASP A 467 -10.67 -5.51 17.89
N LEU A 468 -11.93 -5.44 17.45
CA LEU A 468 -13.00 -4.75 18.18
C LEU A 468 -13.71 -5.66 19.21
N GLY A 469 -13.79 -6.96 18.94
CA GLY A 469 -14.54 -7.89 19.78
C GLY A 469 -14.73 -9.28 19.19
N LEU A 470 -15.62 -10.04 19.83
CA LEU A 470 -16.13 -11.35 19.42
C LEU A 470 -17.66 -11.33 19.46
N VAL A 471 -18.31 -11.89 18.44
CA VAL A 471 -19.76 -12.04 18.39
C VAL A 471 -20.13 -13.41 17.84
N VAL A 472 -21.18 -14.01 18.41
CA VAL A 472 -21.76 -15.28 17.95
C VAL A 472 -23.18 -15.05 17.47
N TRP A 473 -23.47 -15.61 16.31
CA TRP A 473 -24.73 -15.50 15.59
C TRP A 473 -25.35 -16.88 15.41
N ASP A 474 -26.67 -16.94 15.31
CA ASP A 474 -27.31 -18.09 14.67
C ASP A 474 -27.13 -18.03 13.14
N LYS A 475 -27.46 -19.14 12.46
CA LYS A 475 -27.38 -19.22 10.98
C LYS A 475 -28.25 -18.19 10.23
N ALA A 476 -29.27 -17.63 10.87
CA ALA A 476 -30.16 -16.63 10.29
C ALA A 476 -29.62 -15.20 10.46
N GLY A 477 -28.54 -15.01 11.23
CA GLY A 477 -27.93 -13.71 11.50
C GLY A 477 -28.43 -13.05 12.78
N LYS A 478 -29.17 -13.75 13.64
CA LYS A 478 -29.54 -13.23 14.96
C LYS A 478 -28.35 -13.33 15.91
N GLN A 479 -28.02 -12.23 16.59
CA GLN A 479 -26.99 -12.24 17.63
C GLN A 479 -27.42 -13.14 18.79
N LEU A 480 -26.59 -14.11 19.15
CA LEU A 480 -26.74 -14.93 20.36
C LEU A 480 -26.12 -14.22 21.56
N TRP A 481 -24.85 -13.82 21.43
CA TRP A 481 -24.12 -13.04 22.43
C TRP A 481 -22.90 -12.35 21.80
N ALA A 482 -22.34 -11.37 22.50
CA ALA A 482 -21.14 -10.65 22.08
C ALA A 482 -20.25 -10.32 23.30
N ARG A 483 -18.95 -10.15 23.04
CA ARG A 483 -17.95 -9.61 23.96
C ARG A 483 -17.21 -8.50 23.23
N GLU A 484 -17.27 -7.30 23.78
CA GLU A 484 -16.67 -6.10 23.18
C GLU A 484 -15.48 -5.67 24.03
N TRP A 485 -14.34 -5.40 23.39
CA TRP A 485 -13.14 -4.93 24.09
C TRP A 485 -12.51 -3.70 23.44
N TRP A 486 -13.14 -3.16 22.38
CA TRP A 486 -12.71 -1.96 21.67
C TRP A 486 -12.49 -0.72 22.56
N THR A 487 -13.10 -0.68 23.75
CA THR A 487 -12.90 0.38 24.76
C THR A 487 -11.58 0.24 25.54
N THR A 488 -10.96 -0.94 25.53
CA THR A 488 -9.83 -1.29 26.43
C THR A 488 -8.64 -1.92 25.73
N SER A 489 -8.83 -2.69 24.65
CA SER A 489 -7.77 -3.40 23.91
C SER A 489 -8.14 -3.52 22.41
N ARG A 490 -7.13 -3.73 21.57
CA ARG A 490 -7.22 -3.92 20.10
C ARG A 490 -6.70 -5.29 19.68
N THR A 491 -6.93 -6.32 20.49
CA THR A 491 -6.36 -7.65 20.23
C THR A 491 -7.39 -8.58 19.59
N PRO A 492 -7.12 -9.14 18.40
CA PRO A 492 -7.99 -10.16 17.82
C PRO A 492 -7.89 -11.49 18.56
N HIS A 493 -9.02 -12.17 18.72
CA HIS A 493 -9.07 -13.53 19.26
C HIS A 493 -9.23 -14.53 18.12
N ARG A 494 -8.34 -15.52 18.07
CA ARG A 494 -8.48 -16.65 17.15
C ARG A 494 -9.58 -17.60 17.63
N LEU A 495 -10.29 -18.21 16.68
CA LEU A 495 -11.50 -18.99 16.94
C LEU A 495 -11.41 -20.41 16.37
N LEU A 496 -11.98 -21.38 17.09
CA LEU A 496 -12.21 -22.76 16.62
C LEU A 496 -13.61 -23.22 17.06
N ALA A 497 -14.32 -23.91 16.19
CA ALA A 497 -15.52 -24.65 16.57
C ALA A 497 -15.12 -26.07 16.97
N VAL A 498 -15.46 -26.47 18.19
CA VAL A 498 -15.19 -27.83 18.68
C VAL A 498 -16.35 -28.74 18.34
N ASP A 499 -17.56 -28.28 18.63
CA ASP A 499 -18.83 -28.96 18.37
C ASP A 499 -19.95 -27.91 18.23
N ASP A 500 -21.21 -28.34 18.18
CA ASP A 500 -22.37 -27.46 18.01
C ASP A 500 -22.69 -26.59 19.24
N THR A 501 -21.98 -26.77 20.35
CA THR A 501 -22.20 -26.10 21.64
C THR A 501 -20.95 -25.41 22.19
N THR A 502 -19.77 -25.70 21.65
CA THR A 502 -18.48 -25.26 22.19
C THR A 502 -17.67 -24.46 21.16
N LEU A 503 -17.43 -23.19 21.46
CA LEU A 503 -16.51 -22.30 20.77
C LEU A 503 -15.21 -22.19 21.57
N VAL A 504 -14.06 -22.24 20.92
CA VAL A 504 -12.78 -21.94 21.56
C VAL A 504 -12.25 -20.62 21.06
N ALA A 505 -11.87 -19.74 21.99
CA ALA A 505 -11.25 -18.45 21.74
C ALA A 505 -9.86 -18.40 22.38
N PHE A 506 -8.86 -17.92 21.65
CA PHE A 506 -7.48 -17.89 22.13
C PHE A 506 -6.70 -16.67 21.63
N ALA A 507 -6.05 -15.98 22.58
CA ALA A 507 -5.22 -14.79 22.39
C ALA A 507 -4.40 -14.55 23.67
N GLU A 508 -3.34 -13.74 23.59
CA GLU A 508 -2.59 -13.24 24.76
C GLU A 508 -2.19 -14.33 25.78
N GLY A 509 -1.74 -15.49 25.29
CA GLY A 509 -1.32 -16.61 26.13
C GLY A 509 -2.46 -17.36 26.85
N ARG A 510 -3.74 -16.99 26.61
CA ARG A 510 -4.93 -17.67 27.15
C ARG A 510 -5.68 -18.43 26.05
N ILE A 511 -6.13 -19.64 26.39
CA ILE A 511 -7.04 -20.45 25.57
C ILE A 511 -8.28 -20.72 26.42
N ALA A 512 -9.48 -20.43 25.91
CA ALA A 512 -10.72 -20.61 26.63
C ALA A 512 -11.80 -21.29 25.78
N GLY A 513 -12.48 -22.28 26.37
CA GLY A 513 -13.70 -22.87 25.83
C GLY A 513 -14.91 -22.10 26.35
N LEU A 514 -15.79 -21.72 25.44
CA LEU A 514 -16.98 -20.93 25.67
C LEU A 514 -18.20 -21.70 25.16
N SER A 515 -19.30 -21.62 25.91
CA SER A 515 -20.61 -22.03 25.42
C SER A 515 -21.01 -21.15 24.24
N ALA A 516 -21.26 -21.77 23.08
CA ALA A 516 -21.72 -21.07 21.89
C ALA A 516 -23.13 -20.49 22.07
N VAL A 517 -23.91 -21.01 23.02
CA VAL A 517 -25.30 -20.59 23.26
C VAL A 517 -25.39 -19.27 24.00
N ASP A 518 -24.60 -19.09 25.07
CA ASP A 518 -24.72 -17.97 26.01
C ASP A 518 -23.39 -17.28 26.36
N GLY A 519 -22.28 -17.76 25.81
CA GLY A 519 -20.95 -17.19 26.05
C GLY A 519 -20.37 -17.50 27.41
N ARG A 520 -20.98 -18.38 28.21
CA ARG A 520 -20.42 -18.81 29.51
C ARG A 520 -19.08 -19.51 29.30
N GLU A 521 -18.06 -19.15 30.09
CA GLU A 521 -16.79 -19.88 30.09
C GLU A 521 -16.98 -21.30 30.65
N LEU A 522 -16.55 -22.30 29.89
CA LEU A 522 -16.60 -23.71 30.26
C LEU A 522 -15.29 -24.16 30.91
N TRP A 523 -14.17 -23.67 30.37
CA TRP A 523 -12.82 -23.94 30.85
C TRP A 523 -11.86 -22.89 30.30
N SER A 524 -10.71 -22.70 30.95
CA SER A 524 -9.61 -21.90 30.43
C SER A 524 -8.26 -22.40 30.92
N VAL A 525 -7.23 -22.20 30.09
CA VAL A 525 -5.83 -22.49 30.40
C VAL A 525 -4.94 -21.33 29.95
N ARG A 526 -3.78 -21.18 30.60
CA ARG A 526 -2.75 -20.19 30.26
C ARG A 526 -1.40 -20.87 30.03
N PRO A 527 -1.20 -21.49 28.87
CA PRO A 527 0.00 -22.29 28.63
C PRO A 527 1.24 -21.45 28.31
N ALA A 528 1.07 -20.16 27.97
CA ALA A 528 2.15 -19.25 27.59
C ALA A 528 2.00 -17.91 28.32
N ARG A 529 3.13 -17.27 28.67
CA ARG A 529 3.15 -15.92 29.28
C ARG A 529 3.46 -14.81 28.28
N THR A 530 4.12 -15.15 27.18
CA THR A 530 4.55 -14.27 26.10
C THR A 530 4.27 -14.97 24.77
N GLY A 531 4.52 -14.31 23.64
CA GLY A 531 4.28 -14.88 22.31
C GLY A 531 2.84 -14.76 21.80
N VAL A 532 2.65 -15.14 20.55
CA VAL A 532 1.40 -15.06 19.78
C VAL A 532 0.98 -16.48 19.39
N PHE A 533 -0.32 -16.76 19.45
CA PHE A 533 -0.88 -17.97 18.86
C PHE A 533 -1.01 -17.79 17.35
N LEU A 534 -0.53 -18.75 16.59
CA LEU A 534 -0.45 -18.69 15.13
C LEU A 534 -1.60 -19.45 14.45
N GLY A 535 -2.19 -20.45 15.12
CA GLY A 535 -3.37 -21.15 14.64
C GLY A 535 -3.76 -22.34 15.54
N GLY A 536 -4.77 -23.08 15.11
CA GLY A 536 -5.18 -24.30 15.81
C GLY A 536 -6.02 -25.25 14.95
N ALA A 537 -6.16 -26.48 15.42
CA ALA A 537 -6.92 -27.56 14.79
C ALA A 537 -7.69 -28.37 15.84
N VAL A 538 -8.81 -28.96 15.45
CA VAL A 538 -9.67 -29.80 16.30
C VAL A 538 -9.77 -31.20 15.68
N SER A 539 -9.70 -32.24 16.49
CA SER A 539 -9.96 -33.62 16.05
C SER A 539 -11.43 -33.81 15.67
N THR A 540 -11.72 -34.74 14.76
CA THR A 540 -13.10 -34.99 14.28
C THR A 540 -14.05 -35.40 15.40
N ASP A 541 -13.55 -36.10 16.43
CA ASP A 541 -14.34 -36.48 17.61
C ASP A 541 -14.62 -35.32 18.58
N GLY A 542 -14.08 -34.12 18.33
CA GLY A 542 -14.25 -32.91 19.15
C GLY A 542 -13.50 -32.95 20.48
N LYS A 543 -12.70 -33.98 20.76
CA LYS A 543 -12.08 -34.15 22.09
C LYS A 543 -10.70 -33.53 22.20
N THR A 544 -9.97 -33.39 21.10
CA THR A 544 -8.58 -32.95 21.09
C THR A 544 -8.42 -31.65 20.29
N ILE A 545 -7.67 -30.71 20.85
CA ILE A 545 -7.37 -29.42 20.24
C ILE A 545 -5.87 -29.23 20.26
N ALA A 546 -5.28 -28.88 19.11
CA ALA A 546 -3.89 -28.47 19.02
C ALA A 546 -3.81 -26.99 18.67
N ILE A 547 -3.07 -26.20 19.44
CA ILE A 547 -2.86 -24.76 19.22
C ILE A 547 -1.37 -24.50 19.17
N TRP A 548 -0.87 -23.87 18.11
CA TRP A 548 0.54 -23.56 17.96
C TRP A 548 0.87 -22.07 18.14
N SER A 549 2.08 -21.80 18.60
CA SER A 549 2.56 -20.47 18.99
C SER A 549 4.05 -20.31 18.70
N ASP A 550 4.51 -19.07 18.53
CA ASP A 550 5.93 -18.70 18.48
C ASP A 550 6.61 -18.61 19.87
N THR A 551 5.84 -18.80 20.96
CA THR A 551 6.34 -18.79 22.34
C THR A 551 7.51 -19.75 22.52
N ASP A 552 8.52 -19.34 23.30
CA ASP A 552 9.69 -20.16 23.66
C ASP A 552 10.39 -20.81 22.46
N GLY A 553 10.42 -20.12 21.32
CA GLY A 553 11.02 -20.64 20.07
C GLY A 553 10.11 -21.59 19.29
N GLY A 554 8.81 -21.62 19.58
CA GLY A 554 7.83 -22.46 18.91
C GLY A 554 7.27 -23.57 19.80
N ARG A 555 5.94 -23.60 20.01
CA ARG A 555 5.25 -24.64 20.79
C ARG A 555 3.95 -25.06 20.13
N VAL A 556 3.56 -26.32 20.34
CA VAL A 556 2.21 -26.83 20.08
C VAL A 556 1.60 -27.32 21.39
N PHE A 557 0.53 -26.67 21.84
CA PHE A 557 -0.24 -27.03 23.03
C PHE A 557 -1.36 -27.98 22.65
N VAL A 558 -1.40 -29.15 23.31
CA VAL A 558 -2.40 -30.19 23.07
C VAL A 558 -3.37 -30.22 24.26
N LEU A 559 -4.63 -29.93 23.99
CA LEU A 559 -5.70 -29.98 24.97
C LEU A 559 -6.60 -31.19 24.68
N ARG A 560 -7.05 -31.89 25.71
CA ARG A 560 -8.06 -32.93 25.61
C ARG A 560 -9.18 -32.67 26.60
N ASN A 561 -10.43 -32.59 26.11
CA ASN A 561 -11.62 -32.26 26.91
C ASN A 561 -11.42 -30.99 27.78
N GLY A 562 -10.80 -29.96 27.22
CA GLY A 562 -10.55 -28.68 27.90
C GLY A 562 -9.35 -28.64 28.86
N ALA A 563 -8.64 -29.75 29.06
CA ALA A 563 -7.42 -29.79 29.88
C ALA A 563 -6.16 -29.83 29.00
N LEU A 564 -5.12 -29.06 29.34
CA LEU A 564 -3.81 -29.17 28.71
C LEU A 564 -3.18 -30.52 29.10
N VAL A 565 -2.98 -31.40 28.12
CA VAL A 565 -2.42 -32.74 28.34
C VAL A 565 -0.98 -32.88 27.88
N ASN A 566 -0.51 -32.02 26.97
CA ASN A 566 0.86 -32.05 26.47
C ASN A 566 1.27 -30.70 25.85
N THR A 567 2.58 -30.45 25.81
CA THR A 567 3.20 -29.32 25.13
C THR A 567 4.37 -29.83 24.29
N LEU A 568 4.23 -29.81 22.97
CA LEU A 568 5.25 -30.27 22.04
C LEU A 568 6.30 -29.16 21.82
N PRO A 569 7.60 -29.43 22.00
CA PRO A 569 8.68 -28.45 21.82
C PRO A 569 9.05 -28.33 20.34
N VAL A 570 8.12 -27.84 19.51
CA VAL A 570 8.29 -27.70 18.06
C VAL A 570 7.62 -26.43 17.56
N ALA A 571 8.32 -25.66 16.72
CA ALA A 571 7.68 -24.60 15.95
C ALA A 571 6.81 -25.25 14.86
N ALA A 572 5.65 -24.67 14.60
CA ALA A 572 4.71 -25.21 13.63
C ALA A 572 4.26 -24.13 12.66
N GLU A 573 4.33 -24.44 11.37
CA GLU A 573 3.66 -23.67 10.33
C GLU A 573 2.21 -24.15 10.14
N GLU A 574 2.01 -25.46 10.12
CA GLU A 574 0.70 -26.11 10.04
C GLU A 574 0.68 -27.39 10.88
N VAL A 575 -0.50 -27.72 11.42
CA VAL A 575 -0.74 -28.91 12.24
C VAL A 575 -1.97 -29.66 11.73
N SER A 576 -1.92 -30.99 11.74
CA SER A 576 -3.05 -31.87 11.44
C SER A 576 -3.18 -32.98 12.48
N LEU A 577 -4.42 -33.38 12.78
CA LEU A 577 -4.78 -34.37 13.79
C LEU A 577 -5.47 -35.56 13.14
N SER A 578 -5.27 -36.76 13.69
CA SER A 578 -6.16 -37.90 13.43
C SER A 578 -7.58 -37.64 13.95
N ALA A 579 -8.56 -38.44 13.51
CA ALA A 579 -9.96 -38.26 13.90
C ALA A 579 -10.19 -38.31 15.42
N ASP A 580 -9.42 -39.11 16.14
CA ASP A 580 -9.42 -39.24 17.61
C ASP A 580 -8.39 -38.33 18.32
N GLY A 581 -7.60 -37.59 17.54
CA GLY A 581 -6.53 -36.71 17.98
C GLY A 581 -5.30 -37.41 18.57
N SER A 582 -5.17 -38.73 18.46
CA SER A 582 -4.03 -39.47 19.02
C SER A 582 -2.71 -39.22 18.27
N LEU A 583 -2.77 -38.96 16.95
CA LEU A 583 -1.63 -38.66 16.09
C LEU A 583 -1.67 -37.20 15.63
N ILE A 584 -0.54 -36.52 15.78
CA ILE A 584 -0.37 -35.09 15.45
C ILE A 584 0.77 -34.94 14.45
N ALA A 585 0.47 -34.43 13.26
CA ALA A 585 1.44 -34.12 12.22
C ALA A 585 1.74 -32.62 12.20
N VAL A 586 3.01 -32.25 12.13
CA VAL A 586 3.50 -30.86 12.16
C VAL A 586 4.48 -30.61 11.03
N THR A 587 4.31 -29.51 10.29
CA THR A 587 5.31 -29.03 9.32
C THR A 587 6.07 -27.81 9.83
N GLU A 588 7.38 -27.78 9.57
CA GLU A 588 8.30 -26.69 9.91
C GLU A 588 9.44 -26.65 8.88
N GLY A 589 9.50 -25.62 8.03
CA GLY A 589 10.47 -25.59 6.95
C GLY A 589 10.37 -26.83 6.06
N GLU A 590 11.48 -27.50 5.77
CA GLU A 590 11.53 -28.75 4.99
C GLU A 590 11.09 -30.00 5.77
N ARG A 591 10.67 -29.84 7.03
CA ARG A 591 10.46 -30.94 7.97
C ARG A 591 8.98 -31.27 8.15
N LEU A 592 8.67 -32.57 8.13
CA LEU A 592 7.39 -33.13 8.60
C LEU A 592 7.67 -34.01 9.83
N SER A 593 6.95 -33.79 10.92
CA SER A 593 7.11 -34.55 12.16
C SER A 593 5.79 -35.10 12.65
N ALA A 594 5.83 -36.29 13.26
CA ALA A 594 4.67 -36.89 13.90
C ALA A 594 4.90 -37.01 15.41
N PHE A 595 3.85 -36.78 16.19
CA PHE A 595 3.82 -36.84 17.64
C PHE A 595 2.58 -37.60 18.09
N THR A 596 2.63 -38.18 19.29
CA THR A 596 1.37 -38.61 19.94
C THR A 596 0.82 -37.48 20.80
N ALA A 597 -0.49 -37.50 21.05
CA ALA A 597 -1.12 -36.53 21.94
C ALA A 597 -0.55 -36.53 23.36
N THR A 598 -0.05 -37.66 23.86
CA THR A 598 0.35 -37.86 25.27
C THR A 598 1.84 -38.13 25.48
N GLY A 599 2.56 -38.55 24.44
CA GLY A 599 3.99 -38.90 24.46
C GLY A 599 4.68 -38.33 23.22
N GLY A 600 5.89 -37.81 23.38
CA GLY A 600 6.55 -36.85 22.46
C GLY A 600 6.73 -37.24 20.98
N LEU A 601 7.89 -36.89 20.42
CA LEU A 601 8.19 -37.09 19.00
C LEU A 601 8.19 -38.59 18.64
N LEU A 602 7.42 -38.98 17.63
CA LEU A 602 7.45 -40.33 17.05
C LEU A 602 8.57 -40.45 16.01
N TRP A 603 8.57 -39.54 15.04
CA TRP A 603 9.54 -39.51 13.96
C TRP A 603 9.58 -38.13 13.28
N THR A 604 10.61 -37.93 12.47
CA THR A 604 10.81 -36.77 11.62
C THR A 604 11.19 -37.23 10.22
N PHE A 605 10.68 -36.53 9.20
CA PHE A 605 10.97 -36.71 7.79
C PHE A 605 11.38 -35.36 7.18
N THR A 606 12.38 -35.36 6.30
CA THR A 606 12.83 -34.16 5.58
C THR A 606 12.47 -34.30 4.10
N GLY A 607 11.69 -33.34 3.59
CA GLY A 607 11.31 -33.24 2.19
C GLY A 607 12.42 -32.69 1.30
N ASP A 608 12.08 -32.45 0.03
CA ASP A 608 12.98 -31.86 -0.98
C ASP A 608 12.92 -30.33 -1.05
N ASP A 609 11.99 -29.70 -0.32
CA ASP A 609 11.78 -28.26 -0.17
C ASP A 609 10.83 -28.05 1.02
N LEU A 610 10.42 -26.80 1.28
CA LEU A 610 9.46 -26.43 2.33
C LEU A 610 8.20 -27.32 2.28
N MET A 611 7.92 -28.00 3.37
CA MET A 611 6.79 -28.91 3.57
C MET A 611 5.55 -28.13 4.00
N ARG A 612 4.42 -28.45 3.38
CA ARG A 612 3.14 -27.75 3.55
C ARG A 612 1.99 -28.75 3.66
N ARG A 613 0.85 -28.26 4.17
CA ARG A 613 -0.44 -28.95 4.16
C ARG A 613 -0.38 -30.40 4.69
N PRO A 614 0.15 -30.66 5.90
CA PRO A 614 0.05 -31.99 6.47
C PRO A 614 -1.42 -32.39 6.65
N ARG A 615 -1.76 -33.63 6.32
CA ARG A 615 -3.09 -34.21 6.51
C ARG A 615 -2.97 -35.64 7.04
N VAL A 616 -3.40 -35.85 8.27
CA VAL A 616 -3.56 -37.18 8.85
C VAL A 616 -4.86 -37.80 8.32
N SER A 617 -4.78 -39.07 7.92
CA SER A 617 -5.95 -39.84 7.44
C SER A 617 -6.96 -40.08 8.57
N PRO A 618 -8.26 -40.26 8.26
CA PRO A 618 -9.30 -40.46 9.28
C PRO A 618 -9.03 -41.66 10.20
N ASP A 619 -8.42 -42.72 9.67
CA ASP A 619 -8.04 -43.92 10.43
C ASP A 619 -6.72 -43.77 11.22
N GLY A 620 -6.02 -42.64 11.08
CA GLY A 620 -4.75 -42.36 11.74
C GLY A 620 -3.55 -43.17 11.21
N THR A 621 -3.70 -43.91 10.10
CA THR A 621 -2.66 -44.84 9.61
C THR A 621 -1.67 -44.21 8.64
N ARG A 622 -2.05 -43.07 8.03
CA ARG A 622 -1.30 -42.38 6.96
C ARG A 622 -1.27 -40.87 7.13
N ILE A 623 -0.20 -40.25 6.67
CA ILE A 623 0.00 -38.79 6.65
C ILE A 623 0.39 -38.37 5.23
N ALA A 624 -0.33 -37.41 4.65
CA ALA A 624 0.01 -36.80 3.36
C ALA A 624 0.51 -35.37 3.55
N ALA A 625 1.52 -34.96 2.79
CA ALA A 625 2.04 -33.59 2.78
C ALA A 625 2.65 -33.25 1.40
N GLY A 626 2.66 -31.97 1.06
CA GLY A 626 3.23 -31.46 -0.19
C GLY A 626 4.49 -30.61 0.04
N SER A 627 5.46 -30.62 -0.86
CA SER A 627 6.55 -29.64 -0.87
C SER A 627 6.31 -28.50 -1.87
N GLU A 628 6.90 -27.33 -1.64
CA GLU A 628 6.85 -26.16 -2.56
C GLU A 628 7.38 -26.49 -3.97
N LEU A 629 8.32 -27.45 -4.07
CA LEU A 629 8.85 -27.95 -5.34
C LEU A 629 7.82 -28.73 -6.17
N GLY A 630 6.73 -29.19 -5.53
CA GLY A 630 5.62 -29.89 -6.18
C GLY A 630 5.51 -31.37 -5.87
N THR A 631 6.28 -31.87 -4.89
CA THR A 631 6.28 -33.30 -4.54
C THR A 631 5.22 -33.60 -3.50
N LEU A 632 4.35 -34.58 -3.79
CA LEU A 632 3.46 -35.20 -2.80
C LEU A 632 4.19 -36.35 -2.11
N TYR A 633 4.20 -36.31 -0.78
CA TYR A 633 4.63 -37.41 0.07
C TYR A 633 3.42 -38.00 0.79
N VAL A 634 3.31 -39.33 0.80
CA VAL A 634 2.40 -40.06 1.71
C VAL A 634 3.22 -41.04 2.50
N LEU A 635 3.12 -40.95 3.82
CA LEU A 635 3.82 -41.80 4.78
C LEU A 635 2.80 -42.58 5.60
N ASP A 636 3.21 -43.73 6.14
CA ASP A 636 2.45 -44.41 7.19
C ASP A 636 2.65 -43.75 8.56
N ALA A 637 1.93 -44.23 9.57
CA ALA A 637 2.03 -43.74 10.95
C ALA A 637 3.42 -43.96 11.58
N ALA A 638 4.24 -44.86 11.03
CA ALA A 638 5.61 -45.12 11.47
C ALA A 638 6.65 -44.25 10.74
N GLY A 639 6.24 -43.43 9.78
CA GLY A 639 7.12 -42.53 9.01
C GLY A 639 7.75 -43.19 7.80
N VAL A 640 7.26 -44.36 7.37
CA VAL A 640 7.72 -45.01 6.13
C VAL A 640 7.02 -44.36 4.95
N VAL A 641 7.79 -43.94 3.95
CA VAL A 641 7.26 -43.37 2.70
C VAL A 641 6.56 -44.45 1.90
N LEU A 642 5.24 -44.31 1.73
CA LEU A 642 4.40 -45.19 0.92
C LEU A 642 4.40 -44.77 -0.55
N THR A 643 4.42 -43.46 -0.83
CA THR A 643 4.58 -42.94 -2.19
C THR A 643 5.21 -41.55 -2.21
N ARG A 644 5.91 -41.27 -3.30
CA ARG A 644 6.41 -39.95 -3.69
C ARG A 644 5.96 -39.68 -5.13
N GLN A 645 5.27 -38.56 -5.37
CA GLN A 645 4.78 -38.19 -6.70
C GLN A 645 5.13 -36.72 -7.01
N ASP A 646 5.83 -36.46 -8.11
CA ASP A 646 6.04 -35.09 -8.61
C ASP A 646 4.79 -34.62 -9.36
N LEU A 647 4.04 -33.70 -8.75
CA LEU A 647 2.87 -33.06 -9.36
C LEU A 647 3.20 -31.74 -10.05
N ARG A 648 4.50 -31.38 -10.12
CA ARG A 648 5.09 -30.15 -10.69
C ARG A 648 4.62 -28.84 -10.06
N ALA A 649 3.75 -28.91 -9.06
CA ALA A 649 3.14 -27.78 -8.38
C ALA A 649 2.73 -28.19 -6.96
N LEU A 650 2.77 -27.24 -6.03
CA LEU A 650 2.51 -27.44 -4.61
C LEU A 650 1.21 -28.25 -4.39
N PRO A 651 1.30 -29.47 -3.84
CA PRO A 651 0.15 -30.31 -3.56
C PRO A 651 -0.65 -29.83 -2.35
N VAL A 652 -1.98 -29.95 -2.45
CA VAL A 652 -2.95 -29.67 -1.39
C VAL A 652 -3.77 -30.95 -1.16
N PRO A 653 -3.31 -31.84 -0.27
CA PRO A 653 -4.00 -33.09 0.03
C PRO A 653 -5.26 -32.86 0.89
N SER A 654 -6.23 -33.77 0.77
CA SER A 654 -7.39 -33.91 1.66
C SER A 654 -7.91 -35.34 1.61
N TRP A 655 -8.11 -35.95 2.78
CA TRP A 655 -8.60 -37.33 2.87
C TRP A 655 -10.12 -37.38 2.78
N LEU A 656 -10.64 -38.37 2.06
CA LEU A 656 -12.06 -38.69 2.05
C LEU A 656 -12.40 -39.61 3.24
N PRO A 657 -13.67 -39.62 3.71
CA PRO A 657 -14.09 -40.51 4.80
C PRO A 657 -13.79 -42.00 4.54
N GLY A 658 -13.82 -42.44 3.27
CA GLY A 658 -13.51 -43.81 2.87
C GLY A 658 -12.02 -44.15 2.72
N GLY A 659 -11.10 -43.24 3.05
CA GLY A 659 -9.65 -43.48 3.00
C GLY A 659 -8.98 -43.24 1.64
N ASP A 660 -9.72 -42.80 0.63
CA ASP A 660 -9.17 -42.25 -0.61
C ASP A 660 -8.52 -40.87 -0.36
N LEU A 661 -7.54 -40.49 -1.17
CA LEU A 661 -6.84 -39.21 -1.06
C LEU A 661 -7.16 -38.32 -2.26
N LEU A 662 -7.77 -37.15 -2.01
CA LEU A 662 -7.87 -36.09 -3.01
C LEU A 662 -6.63 -35.20 -2.90
N VAL A 663 -6.03 -34.85 -4.03
CA VAL A 663 -4.91 -33.92 -4.10
C VAL A 663 -5.19 -32.90 -5.19
N ALA A 664 -5.33 -31.65 -4.79
CA ALA A 664 -5.33 -30.51 -5.72
C ALA A 664 -3.91 -29.92 -5.79
N THR A 665 -3.63 -29.08 -6.79
CA THR A 665 -2.34 -28.38 -6.88
C THR A 665 -2.52 -26.88 -7.04
N TRP A 666 -1.47 -26.14 -6.69
CA TRP A 666 -1.38 -24.70 -6.92
C TRP A 666 -1.56 -24.29 -8.40
N MET A 667 -1.51 -25.21 -9.37
CA MET A 667 -1.77 -24.89 -10.79
C MET A 667 -3.09 -25.50 -11.31
N GLY A 668 -4.01 -25.83 -10.41
CA GLY A 668 -5.39 -26.24 -10.76
C GLY A 668 -5.55 -27.69 -11.22
N THR A 669 -4.52 -28.54 -11.07
CA THR A 669 -4.68 -29.99 -11.28
C THR A 669 -5.37 -30.61 -10.07
N VAL A 670 -6.28 -31.56 -10.30
CA VAL A 670 -6.95 -32.31 -9.23
C VAL A 670 -6.84 -33.80 -9.53
N VAL A 671 -6.42 -34.59 -8.55
CA VAL A 671 -6.25 -36.04 -8.66
C VAL A 671 -6.90 -36.70 -7.46
N ARG A 672 -7.72 -37.74 -7.69
CA ARG A 672 -8.16 -38.64 -6.62
C ARG A 672 -7.39 -39.93 -6.71
N TYR A 673 -6.67 -40.26 -5.64
CA TYR A 673 -6.02 -41.55 -5.45
C TYR A 673 -6.93 -42.48 -4.66
N GLY A 674 -6.94 -43.76 -5.04
CA GLY A 674 -7.57 -44.81 -4.24
C GLY A 674 -6.85 -45.01 -2.91
N ALA A 675 -7.44 -45.78 -2.00
CA ALA A 675 -6.77 -46.21 -0.77
C ALA A 675 -5.41 -46.91 -1.02
N ASN A 676 -5.23 -47.56 -2.18
CA ASN A 676 -3.98 -48.15 -2.64
C ASN A 676 -2.98 -47.13 -3.25
N LEU A 677 -3.28 -45.84 -3.16
CA LEU A 677 -2.49 -44.72 -3.69
C LEU A 677 -2.29 -44.74 -5.22
N GLN A 678 -3.12 -45.47 -5.96
CA GLN A 678 -3.17 -45.39 -7.42
C GLN A 678 -4.18 -44.33 -7.89
N PRO A 679 -3.89 -43.54 -8.94
CA PRO A 679 -4.83 -42.57 -9.48
C PRO A 679 -6.13 -43.25 -9.94
N ARG A 680 -7.28 -42.78 -9.45
CA ARG A 680 -8.60 -43.16 -9.97
C ARG A 680 -8.99 -42.28 -11.15
N TRP A 681 -8.76 -40.98 -11.00
CA TRP A 681 -8.98 -39.99 -12.04
C TRP A 681 -8.06 -38.79 -11.83
N ARG A 682 -7.86 -38.05 -12.91
CA ARG A 682 -7.16 -36.76 -12.93
C ARG A 682 -7.98 -35.79 -13.77
N SER A 683 -8.19 -34.60 -13.24
CA SER A 683 -8.90 -33.52 -13.92
C SER A 683 -8.17 -32.19 -13.69
N ARG A 684 -8.68 -31.14 -14.34
CA ARG A 684 -8.17 -29.78 -14.22
C ARG A 684 -9.33 -28.84 -14.03
N ILE A 685 -9.22 -27.96 -13.04
CA ILE A 685 -10.16 -26.85 -12.88
C ILE A 685 -9.71 -25.68 -13.77
N ALA A 686 -10.68 -25.00 -14.36
CA ALA A 686 -10.43 -23.88 -15.24
C ALA A 686 -11.48 -22.77 -15.02
N PRO A 687 -11.07 -21.49 -15.13
CA PRO A 687 -11.98 -20.37 -15.25
C PRO A 687 -12.83 -20.50 -16.51
N VAL A 688 -14.02 -19.91 -16.50
CA VAL A 688 -14.97 -19.97 -17.64
C VAL A 688 -15.54 -18.61 -17.99
N GLU A 689 -15.31 -17.59 -17.18
CA GLU A 689 -15.79 -16.24 -17.44
C GLU A 689 -15.12 -15.65 -18.68
N THR A 690 -15.89 -14.99 -19.54
CA THR A 690 -15.35 -14.35 -20.74
C THR A 690 -14.99 -12.88 -20.50
N ASP A 691 -15.67 -12.21 -19.57
CA ASP A 691 -15.33 -10.88 -19.07
C ASP A 691 -15.44 -10.82 -17.54
N ALA A 692 -14.29 -10.96 -16.87
CA ALA A 692 -14.25 -10.88 -15.41
C ALA A 692 -14.35 -9.43 -14.89
N ARG A 693 -13.97 -8.42 -15.68
CA ARG A 693 -13.79 -7.03 -15.20
C ARG A 693 -15.06 -6.45 -14.58
N SER A 694 -16.18 -6.57 -15.29
CA SER A 694 -17.49 -6.08 -14.82
C SER A 694 -17.95 -6.75 -13.52
N LYS A 695 -17.53 -7.99 -13.27
CA LYS A 695 -17.87 -8.79 -12.08
C LYS A 695 -16.92 -8.56 -10.90
N LEU A 696 -15.69 -8.12 -11.16
CA LEU A 696 -14.69 -7.87 -10.11
C LEU A 696 -15.04 -6.69 -9.20
N ARG A 697 -15.85 -5.74 -9.69
CA ARG A 697 -16.33 -4.57 -8.94
C ARG A 697 -17.80 -4.63 -8.56
N ALA A 698 -18.53 -5.64 -9.01
CA ALA A 698 -19.95 -5.73 -8.71
C ALA A 698 -20.16 -5.86 -7.19
N PRO A 699 -21.12 -5.13 -6.60
CA PRO A 699 -21.50 -5.32 -5.20
C PRO A 699 -21.89 -6.79 -4.97
N ASP A 700 -21.44 -7.37 -3.86
CA ASP A 700 -21.79 -8.74 -3.51
C ASP A 700 -23.26 -8.79 -3.04
N PRO A 701 -24.13 -9.54 -3.72
CA PRO A 701 -25.56 -9.57 -3.40
C PRO A 701 -25.88 -10.41 -2.16
N THR A 702 -24.90 -11.08 -1.55
CA THR A 702 -25.11 -11.98 -0.42
C THR A 702 -25.58 -11.19 0.83
N PRO A 703 -26.70 -11.59 1.47
CA PRO A 703 -27.17 -10.93 2.69
C PRO A 703 -26.08 -10.87 3.77
N THR A 704 -25.83 -9.66 4.28
CA THR A 704 -24.72 -9.39 5.21
C THR A 704 -25.24 -9.27 6.64
N THR A 705 -24.56 -9.95 7.56
CA THR A 705 -24.78 -9.85 9.01
C THR A 705 -23.53 -9.20 9.62
N ARG A 706 -23.68 -8.13 10.38
CA ARG A 706 -22.55 -7.40 10.99
C ARG A 706 -22.97 -6.79 12.32
N LYS A 707 -21.99 -6.55 13.18
CA LYS A 707 -22.18 -5.80 14.43
C LYS A 707 -22.09 -4.30 14.13
N THR A 708 -23.12 -3.55 14.48
CA THR A 708 -23.18 -2.09 14.39
C THR A 708 -23.36 -1.47 15.77
N GLY A 709 -23.32 -0.14 15.84
CA GLY A 709 -23.56 0.63 17.06
C GLY A 709 -22.45 0.48 18.10
N TRP A 710 -21.24 0.14 17.65
CA TRP A 710 -20.02 0.19 18.47
C TRP A 710 -19.31 1.53 18.27
N GLY A 711 -18.35 1.83 19.14
CA GLY A 711 -17.63 3.09 19.13
C GLY A 711 -18.22 4.12 20.09
N ASN A 712 -17.60 5.29 20.12
CA ASN A 712 -17.95 6.37 21.04
C ASN A 712 -18.42 7.62 20.30
N ALA A 713 -18.89 7.45 19.06
CA ALA A 713 -19.62 8.49 18.35
C ALA A 713 -21.03 8.65 18.93
N SER A 714 -21.51 9.88 18.91
CA SER A 714 -22.88 10.23 19.26
C SER A 714 -23.86 9.52 18.32
N ALA A 715 -25.04 9.16 18.84
CA ALA A 715 -26.07 8.51 18.03
C ALA A 715 -26.45 9.35 16.81
N GLU A 716 -26.66 10.65 17.03
CA GLU A 716 -26.87 11.67 16.01
C GLU A 716 -25.62 12.55 15.87
N PRO A 717 -25.15 12.82 14.65
CA PRO A 717 -24.06 13.77 14.41
C PRO A 717 -24.43 15.20 14.83
N LEU A 718 -23.44 15.93 15.34
CA LEU A 718 -23.53 17.36 15.59
C LEU A 718 -23.56 18.15 14.27
N PRO A 719 -24.13 19.38 14.27
CA PRO A 719 -24.12 20.25 13.09
C PRO A 719 -22.70 20.52 12.58
N LEU A 720 -22.55 20.76 11.27
CA LEU A 720 -21.23 21.08 10.70
C LEU A 720 -20.80 22.54 10.92
N VAL A 721 -21.73 23.39 11.37
CA VAL A 721 -21.52 24.80 11.70
C VAL A 721 -22.13 25.14 13.06
N PRO A 722 -21.51 26.01 13.89
CA PRO A 722 -20.21 26.68 13.67
C PRO A 722 -19.02 25.71 13.72
N ASN A 723 -17.88 26.11 13.11
CA ASN A 723 -16.68 25.28 13.03
C ASN A 723 -15.45 26.09 13.47
N LEU A 724 -14.83 25.73 14.59
CA LEU A 724 -13.64 26.43 15.09
C LEU A 724 -12.46 26.41 14.12
N ILE A 725 -12.34 25.39 13.26
CA ILE A 725 -11.28 25.34 12.23
C ILE A 725 -11.46 26.49 11.21
N ALA A 726 -12.71 26.77 10.82
CA ALA A 726 -13.04 27.92 9.98
C ALA A 726 -12.85 29.23 10.75
N ASP A 727 -13.41 29.32 11.96
CA ASP A 727 -13.44 30.55 12.75
C ASP A 727 -12.03 31.03 13.15
N THR A 728 -11.13 30.11 13.50
CA THR A 728 -9.73 30.45 13.81
C THR A 728 -8.82 30.48 12.58
N LYS A 729 -9.34 30.15 11.39
CA LYS A 729 -8.56 29.95 10.16
C LYS A 729 -7.40 28.97 10.37
N ALA A 730 -7.66 27.87 11.08
CA ALA A 730 -6.63 26.89 11.45
C ALA A 730 -5.95 26.30 10.20
N PHE A 731 -4.67 25.97 10.34
CA PHE A 731 -3.94 25.14 9.39
C PHE A 731 -4.28 23.69 9.63
N VAL A 732 -4.71 23.00 8.58
CA VAL A 732 -4.88 21.54 8.58
C VAL A 732 -3.79 20.95 7.69
N THR A 733 -2.85 20.21 8.29
CA THR A 733 -1.68 19.68 7.57
C THR A 733 -1.51 18.19 7.78
N ALA A 734 -1.25 17.47 6.69
CA ALA A 734 -0.81 16.08 6.74
C ALA A 734 0.71 16.03 6.79
N GLU A 735 1.29 15.23 7.68
CA GLU A 735 2.75 15.13 7.83
C GLU A 735 3.20 13.69 8.09
N SER A 736 4.31 13.26 7.48
CA SER A 736 5.05 12.10 7.97
C SER A 736 5.91 12.51 9.17
N VAL A 737 6.06 11.63 10.16
CA VAL A 737 6.79 11.96 11.40
C VAL A 737 8.29 11.69 11.25
N ARG A 738 8.71 10.63 10.54
CA ARG A 738 10.15 10.30 10.37
C ARG A 738 10.46 9.83 8.93
N PRO A 739 11.21 10.60 8.11
CA PRO A 739 11.58 11.99 8.35
C PRO A 739 10.34 12.88 8.43
N LYS A 740 10.46 14.00 9.14
CA LYS A 740 9.41 15.01 9.19
C LYS A 740 9.23 15.63 7.81
N GLN A 741 8.08 15.41 7.18
CA GLN A 741 7.75 16.00 5.89
C GLN A 741 6.29 16.42 5.86
N VAL A 742 6.02 17.67 5.49
CA VAL A 742 4.65 18.15 5.22
C VAL A 742 4.23 17.63 3.85
N LEU A 743 3.08 16.99 3.78
CA LEU A 743 2.50 16.45 2.56
C LEU A 743 1.55 17.49 1.96
N GLU A 744 1.65 17.68 0.65
CA GLU A 744 0.86 18.65 -0.09
C GLU A 744 -0.53 18.08 -0.40
N GLY A 745 -1.57 18.85 -0.08
CA GLY A 745 -2.95 18.52 -0.43
C GLY A 745 -3.25 18.83 -1.89
N GLN A 746 -4.05 17.97 -2.54
CA GLN A 746 -4.45 18.12 -3.95
C GLN A 746 -5.57 19.14 -4.16
N TYR A 747 -6.24 19.57 -3.08
CA TYR A 747 -7.38 20.49 -3.13
C TYR A 747 -7.19 21.65 -2.15
N PRO A 748 -7.87 22.79 -2.37
CA PRO A 748 -7.86 23.91 -1.43
C PRO A 748 -8.39 23.50 -0.05
N ALA A 749 -7.69 23.89 1.02
CA ALA A 749 -8.06 23.55 2.40
C ALA A 749 -9.44 24.09 2.83
N ASP A 750 -9.99 25.09 2.13
CA ASP A 750 -11.31 25.63 2.42
C ASP A 750 -12.45 24.62 2.19
N LEU A 751 -12.26 23.61 1.34
CA LEU A 751 -13.25 22.54 1.18
C LEU A 751 -13.41 21.68 2.44
N LEU A 752 -12.42 21.63 3.35
CA LEU A 752 -12.52 20.87 4.62
C LEU A 752 -13.34 21.58 5.71
N ARG A 753 -13.76 22.82 5.44
CA ARG A 753 -14.32 23.74 6.44
C ARG A 753 -15.42 24.62 5.86
N ASP A 754 -16.10 24.14 4.81
CA ASP A 754 -17.15 24.88 4.10
C ASP A 754 -18.57 24.61 4.66
N GLY A 755 -18.66 23.72 5.66
CA GLY A 755 -19.89 23.35 6.34
C GLY A 755 -20.70 22.28 5.61
N LYS A 756 -20.13 21.58 4.62
CA LYS A 756 -20.81 20.52 3.86
C LYS A 756 -20.17 19.16 4.07
N ALA A 757 -21.00 18.11 4.07
CA ALA A 757 -20.51 16.73 4.18
C ALA A 757 -19.96 16.16 2.86
N ASP A 758 -20.02 16.92 1.76
CA ASP A 758 -19.67 16.44 0.42
C ASP A 758 -18.17 16.10 0.35
N PRO A 759 -17.78 14.87 -0.04
CA PRO A 759 -16.38 14.53 -0.17
C PRO A 759 -15.73 15.25 -1.35
N PRO A 760 -14.40 15.44 -1.33
CA PRO A 760 -13.67 15.97 -2.48
C PRO A 760 -13.80 15.05 -3.71
N PRO A 761 -13.56 15.57 -4.94
CA PRO A 761 -13.63 14.76 -6.18
C PRO A 761 -12.70 13.54 -6.20
N GLY A 762 -11.67 13.55 -5.37
CA GLY A 762 -10.66 12.50 -5.23
C GLY A 762 -9.98 12.63 -3.87
N PRO A 763 -8.98 11.80 -3.57
CA PRO A 763 -8.33 11.81 -2.27
C PRO A 763 -7.48 13.07 -2.03
N TRP A 764 -7.36 13.52 -0.78
CA TRP A 764 -6.63 14.73 -0.41
C TRP A 764 -5.13 14.66 -0.69
N LEU A 765 -4.49 13.50 -0.52
CA LEU A 765 -3.04 13.35 -0.70
C LEU A 765 -2.74 12.60 -2.01
N ARG A 766 -1.52 12.69 -2.52
CA ARG A 766 -1.11 11.88 -3.68
C ARG A 766 -0.91 10.43 -3.25
N TRP A 767 -1.27 9.49 -4.12
CA TRP A 767 -1.10 8.05 -3.83
C TRP A 767 0.35 7.67 -3.56
N HIS A 768 1.31 8.27 -4.26
CA HIS A 768 2.73 8.11 -4.00
C HIS A 768 3.11 8.41 -2.53
N ASP A 769 2.61 9.53 -1.97
CA ASP A 769 2.93 9.92 -0.60
C ASP A 769 2.40 8.90 0.41
N ILE A 770 1.19 8.37 0.20
CA ILE A 770 0.64 7.26 1.00
C ILE A 770 1.45 5.98 0.82
N GLY A 771 1.90 5.70 -0.40
CA GLY A 771 2.76 4.56 -0.71
C GLY A 771 4.04 4.54 0.12
N PHE A 772 4.68 5.70 0.31
CA PHE A 772 5.93 5.85 1.07
C PHE A 772 5.75 5.86 2.59
N VAL A 773 4.69 6.49 3.10
CA VAL A 773 4.35 6.44 4.54
C VAL A 773 4.19 4.98 5.00
N ASN A 774 3.50 4.19 4.20
CA ASN A 774 3.12 2.85 4.64
C ASN A 774 4.13 1.75 4.24
N SER A 775 5.25 2.08 3.56
CA SER A 775 6.32 1.12 3.24
C SER A 775 7.37 0.96 4.34
N GLY A 776 7.21 1.68 5.45
CA GLY A 776 8.24 1.78 6.50
C GLY A 776 9.43 2.66 6.12
N TRP A 777 9.39 3.33 4.96
CA TRP A 777 10.43 4.29 4.55
C TRP A 777 10.17 5.69 5.13
N ARG A 778 8.91 6.04 5.36
CA ARG A 778 8.51 7.21 6.16
C ARG A 778 7.63 6.74 7.32
N ASP A 779 8.03 6.92 8.56
CA ASP A 779 7.19 6.54 9.71
C ASP A 779 5.98 7.45 9.84
N GLU A 780 4.83 6.84 10.20
CA GLU A 780 3.60 7.44 10.73
C GLU A 780 3.11 8.72 10.04
N LEU A 781 1.93 8.65 9.42
CA LEU A 781 1.22 9.85 8.98
C LEU A 781 0.36 10.41 10.11
N VAL A 782 0.35 11.74 10.24
CA VAL A 782 -0.48 12.48 11.18
C VAL A 782 -1.22 13.60 10.46
N LEU A 783 -2.46 13.86 10.85
CA LEU A 783 -3.22 15.06 10.45
C LEU A 783 -3.20 16.03 11.62
N LYS A 784 -2.58 17.19 11.43
CA LYS A 784 -2.48 18.24 12.44
C LYS A 784 -3.49 19.33 12.17
N VAL A 785 -3.98 19.92 13.26
CA VAL A 785 -4.79 21.12 13.26
C VAL A 785 -4.10 22.14 14.17
N ASP A 786 -3.62 23.24 13.58
CA ASP A 786 -2.94 24.33 14.28
C ASP A 786 -3.76 25.62 14.12
N THR A 787 -4.35 26.11 15.22
CA THR A 787 -5.14 27.36 15.26
C THR A 787 -4.25 28.62 15.25
N PHE A 788 -2.95 28.43 15.00
CA PHE A 788 -1.86 29.37 14.80
C PHE A 788 -1.51 30.23 16.02
N ARG A 789 -2.48 30.97 16.56
CA ARG A 789 -2.32 31.88 17.71
C ARG A 789 -3.48 31.84 18.71
N THR A 790 -4.53 31.07 18.41
CA THR A 790 -5.79 31.11 19.15
C THR A 790 -5.94 29.86 20.00
N GLN A 791 -5.87 29.98 21.31
CA GLN A 791 -6.27 28.92 22.22
C GLN A 791 -7.76 28.64 22.05
N VAL A 792 -8.12 27.37 21.92
CA VAL A 792 -9.52 26.93 21.87
C VAL A 792 -9.83 25.97 22.99
N ARG A 793 -11.09 25.98 23.45
CA ARG A 793 -11.66 24.93 24.30
C ARG A 793 -12.46 24.00 23.42
N LEU A 794 -11.91 22.81 23.18
CA LEU A 794 -12.50 21.79 22.33
C LEU A 794 -13.40 20.87 23.17
N THR A 795 -14.67 20.80 22.81
CA THR A 795 -15.72 20.00 23.48
C THR A 795 -16.13 18.78 22.67
N GLY A 796 -15.78 18.74 21.39
CA GLY A 796 -16.00 17.60 20.54
C GLY A 796 -15.47 17.81 19.13
N ILE A 797 -15.50 16.74 18.33
CA ILE A 797 -15.05 16.74 16.93
C ILE A 797 -16.12 16.06 16.08
N THR A 798 -16.32 16.52 14.83
CA THR A 798 -17.11 15.80 13.82
C THR A 798 -16.28 15.56 12.57
N PHE A 799 -16.37 14.35 12.05
CA PHE A 799 -15.84 13.98 10.74
C PHE A 799 -16.99 13.73 9.79
N ALA A 800 -16.94 14.36 8.62
CA ALA A 800 -17.76 13.98 7.48
C ALA A 800 -16.86 13.32 6.43
N GLU A 801 -17.08 12.03 6.19
CA GLU A 801 -16.21 11.20 5.35
C GLU A 801 -16.97 10.63 4.16
N ASP A 802 -16.24 10.20 3.13
CA ASP A 802 -16.81 9.63 1.92
C ASP A 802 -17.42 8.23 2.17
N PRO A 803 -18.76 8.06 2.16
CA PRO A 803 -19.39 6.78 2.46
C PRO A 803 -19.07 5.68 1.44
N ALA A 804 -18.64 6.03 0.23
CA ALA A 804 -18.26 5.07 -0.82
C ALA A 804 -16.84 4.51 -0.64
N HIS A 805 -16.05 5.11 0.25
CA HIS A 805 -14.65 4.75 0.48
C HIS A 805 -14.36 4.45 1.96
N PRO A 806 -14.93 3.37 2.53
CA PRO A 806 -14.72 3.01 3.94
C PRO A 806 -13.26 2.78 4.33
N GLU A 807 -12.41 2.41 3.39
CA GLU A 807 -10.97 2.27 3.60
C GLU A 807 -10.24 3.59 3.91
N SER A 808 -10.86 4.71 3.60
CA SER A 808 -10.31 6.06 3.77
C SER A 808 -10.70 6.74 5.08
N TRP A 809 -11.57 6.12 5.88
CA TRP A 809 -12.17 6.76 7.05
C TRP A 809 -11.19 6.89 8.24
N LEU A 810 -11.13 8.07 8.86
CA LEU A 810 -10.47 8.39 10.13
C LEU A 810 -11.29 7.90 11.35
N ARG A 811 -11.76 6.66 11.26
CA ARG A 811 -12.69 6.07 12.22
C ARG A 811 -12.04 5.38 13.42
N ASP A 812 -10.71 5.27 13.45
CA ASP A 812 -9.93 4.66 14.53
C ASP A 812 -8.64 5.45 14.73
N VAL A 813 -8.80 6.64 15.31
CA VAL A 813 -7.69 7.55 15.56
C VAL A 813 -7.71 8.03 17.00
N ARG A 814 -6.52 8.37 17.51
CA ARG A 814 -6.39 9.06 18.79
C ARG A 814 -6.20 10.54 18.53
N LEU A 815 -6.98 11.36 19.22
CA LEU A 815 -6.69 12.79 19.31
C LEU A 815 -5.54 13.00 20.30
N GLN A 816 -4.54 13.75 19.89
CA GLN A 816 -3.51 14.29 20.78
C GLN A 816 -3.54 15.81 20.72
N TRP A 817 -3.15 16.45 21.81
CA TRP A 817 -3.06 17.90 21.91
C TRP A 817 -1.70 18.31 22.47
N TRP A 818 -1.24 19.50 22.12
CA TRP A 818 0.06 20.00 22.52
C TRP A 818 -0.02 20.69 23.89
N ASP A 819 0.70 20.15 24.87
CA ASP A 819 0.93 20.79 26.15
C ASP A 819 2.10 21.79 26.01
N GLY A 820 1.74 23.08 25.95
CA GLY A 820 2.70 24.16 25.74
C GLY A 820 3.66 24.40 26.91
N GLU A 821 3.30 23.98 28.12
CA GLU A 821 4.16 24.11 29.31
C GLU A 821 5.14 22.94 29.40
N GLY A 822 4.65 21.71 29.19
CA GLY A 822 5.48 20.50 29.19
C GLY A 822 6.26 20.26 27.90
N GLU A 823 5.95 20.97 26.81
CA GLU A 823 6.46 20.73 25.45
C GLU A 823 6.28 19.29 24.96
N VAL A 824 5.13 18.70 25.25
CA VAL A 824 4.84 17.31 24.90
C VAL A 824 3.45 17.18 24.29
N TRP A 825 3.32 16.24 23.35
CA TRP A 825 2.00 15.79 22.92
C TRP A 825 1.38 14.94 24.02
N ARG A 826 0.15 15.28 24.43
CA ARG A 826 -0.63 14.52 25.40
C ARG A 826 -1.69 13.70 24.69
N ASP A 827 -1.90 12.48 25.18
CA ASP A 827 -2.98 11.63 24.72
C ASP A 827 -4.34 12.20 25.15
N GLY A 828 -5.22 12.36 24.18
CA GLY A 828 -6.64 12.64 24.38
C GLY A 828 -7.50 11.42 24.09
N PRO A 829 -8.80 11.62 23.80
CA PRO A 829 -9.75 10.55 23.57
C PRO A 829 -9.41 9.75 22.30
N LEU A 830 -9.73 8.47 22.36
CA LEU A 830 -9.90 7.62 21.18
C LEU A 830 -11.16 8.07 20.44
N LEU A 831 -11.12 8.16 19.11
CA LEU A 831 -12.24 8.51 18.25
C LEU A 831 -12.55 7.27 17.41
N LEU A 832 -13.65 6.58 17.77
CA LEU A 832 -14.03 5.30 17.17
C LEU A 832 -15.47 5.33 16.66
N SER A 833 -15.67 5.02 15.37
CA SER A 833 -17.00 5.06 14.74
C SER A 833 -17.20 3.99 13.66
N ASP A 834 -18.44 3.52 13.51
CA ASP A 834 -18.88 2.66 12.41
C ASP A 834 -19.60 3.43 11.28
N LYS A 835 -19.71 4.76 11.39
CA LYS A 835 -20.40 5.66 10.45
C LYS A 835 -19.45 6.62 9.74
N ALA A 836 -19.78 6.96 8.49
CA ALA A 836 -19.02 7.94 7.69
C ALA A 836 -19.18 9.37 8.23
N LEU A 837 -20.38 9.76 8.67
CA LEU A 837 -20.62 11.02 9.37
C LEU A 837 -20.80 10.74 10.86
N HIS A 838 -19.91 11.27 11.69
CA HIS A 838 -19.89 10.94 13.11
C HIS A 838 -19.26 12.01 13.99
N SER A 839 -19.77 12.13 15.22
CA SER A 839 -19.38 13.17 16.17
C SER A 839 -19.00 12.60 17.52
N HIS A 840 -17.87 13.03 18.06
CA HIS A 840 -17.36 12.63 19.37
C HIS A 840 -17.46 13.80 20.34
N VAL A 841 -18.28 13.65 21.38
CA VAL A 841 -18.39 14.62 22.48
C VAL A 841 -17.45 14.21 23.60
N PHE A 842 -16.73 15.16 24.17
CA PHE A 842 -15.72 14.89 25.19
C PHE A 842 -16.30 15.09 26.59
N ASP A 843 -16.11 14.09 27.46
CA ASP A 843 -16.47 14.19 28.88
C ASP A 843 -15.75 15.35 29.59
N ARG A 844 -14.55 15.69 29.10
CA ARG A 844 -13.73 16.81 29.57
C ARG A 844 -13.25 17.63 28.38
N PRO A 845 -13.52 18.94 28.34
CA PRO A 845 -12.99 19.79 27.30
C PRO A 845 -11.46 19.80 27.29
N ILE A 846 -10.87 19.93 26.11
CA ILE A 846 -9.42 20.01 25.90
C ILE A 846 -9.08 21.44 25.49
N GLU A 847 -8.16 22.07 26.21
CA GLU A 847 -7.70 23.43 25.90
C GLU A 847 -6.32 23.39 25.26
N ALA A 848 -6.22 23.70 23.98
CA ALA A 848 -4.95 23.80 23.25
C ALA A 848 -5.10 24.67 21.99
N SER A 849 -3.97 25.04 21.38
CA SER A 849 -3.92 25.63 20.03
C SER A 849 -3.47 24.65 18.95
N ARG A 850 -2.91 23.51 19.34
CA ARG A 850 -2.40 22.50 18.41
C ARG A 850 -2.92 21.12 18.77
N PHE A 851 -3.44 20.45 17.76
CA PHE A 851 -4.03 19.13 17.84
C PHE A 851 -3.45 18.25 16.73
N ARG A 852 -3.45 16.95 16.93
CA ARG A 852 -3.16 15.99 15.87
C ARG A 852 -3.93 14.70 16.04
N PHE A 853 -4.27 14.09 14.92
CA PHE A 853 -4.81 12.74 14.86
C PHE A 853 -3.66 11.78 14.57
N VAL A 854 -3.58 10.70 15.36
CA VAL A 854 -2.57 9.64 15.22
C VAL A 854 -3.24 8.27 15.17
N SER A 855 -2.64 7.31 14.48
CA SER A 855 -3.14 5.93 14.48
C SER A 855 -3.06 5.29 15.88
N THR A 856 -3.96 4.35 16.17
CA THR A 856 -4.12 3.75 17.51
C THR A 856 -3.29 2.49 17.73
N GLY A 857 -2.43 2.11 16.77
CA GLY A 857 -1.41 1.06 16.92
C GLY A 857 -0.78 0.59 15.60
N GLY A 858 0.42 -0.02 15.68
CA GLY A 858 0.97 -0.91 14.63
C GLY A 858 1.26 -0.34 13.24
N GLY A 859 1.32 0.99 13.06
CA GLY A 859 2.00 1.59 11.90
C GLY A 859 1.18 1.82 10.62
N SER A 860 -0.14 2.00 10.66
CA SER A 860 -0.84 2.60 9.51
C SER A 860 -1.94 3.58 9.91
N TRP A 861 -1.83 4.78 9.32
CA TRP A 861 -2.93 5.68 8.96
C TRP A 861 -4.02 4.91 8.17
N PRO A 862 -5.28 5.37 8.02
CA PRO A 862 -6.30 4.59 7.29
C PRO A 862 -5.78 3.95 6.00
N ASN A 863 -6.24 2.75 5.69
CA ASN A 863 -5.71 1.90 4.61
C ASN A 863 -5.61 2.60 3.25
N GLY A 864 -6.55 3.52 3.02
CA GLY A 864 -6.62 4.34 1.84
C GLY A 864 -6.02 5.73 2.05
N ASN A 865 -6.68 6.71 1.45
CA ASN A 865 -6.23 8.08 1.39
C ASN A 865 -7.37 8.99 1.82
N LEU A 866 -7.08 10.08 2.52
CA LEU A 866 -8.09 10.91 3.15
C LEU A 866 -9.12 11.39 2.13
N ARG A 867 -10.40 11.19 2.44
CA ARG A 867 -11.56 11.67 1.67
C ARG A 867 -12.56 12.30 2.65
N LEU A 868 -12.10 13.35 3.32
CA LEU A 868 -12.89 14.14 4.26
C LEU A 868 -13.65 15.21 3.49
N GLY A 869 -14.98 15.23 3.62
CA GLY A 869 -15.80 16.36 3.20
C GLY A 869 -15.65 17.53 4.16
N GLU A 870 -15.74 17.27 5.47
CA GLU A 870 -15.61 18.31 6.51
C GLU A 870 -14.92 17.75 7.76
N LEU A 871 -14.10 18.60 8.40
CA LEU A 871 -13.60 18.38 9.75
C LEU A 871 -14.05 19.55 10.64
N VAL A 872 -14.77 19.23 11.73
CA VAL A 872 -15.36 20.25 12.61
C VAL A 872 -14.80 20.13 14.02
N PHE A 873 -14.32 21.25 14.55
CA PHE A 873 -13.98 21.40 15.96
C PHE A 873 -15.08 22.16 16.68
N HIS A 874 -15.68 21.52 17.69
CA HIS A 874 -16.78 22.06 18.50
C HIS A 874 -16.28 22.71 19.79
N GLY A 875 -16.79 23.89 20.13
CA GLY A 875 -16.49 24.55 21.40
C GLY A 875 -16.39 26.06 21.25
N GLU A 876 -15.38 26.66 21.88
CA GLU A 876 -15.22 28.13 21.89
C GLU A 876 -13.75 28.57 21.80
N GLN A 877 -13.52 29.81 21.35
CA GLN A 877 -12.22 30.45 21.36
C GLN A 877 -11.95 31.09 22.72
N LEU A 878 -10.75 30.85 23.29
CA LEU A 878 -10.33 31.41 24.58
C LEU A 878 -9.42 32.64 24.45
N GLY A 879 -8.81 32.86 23.28
CA GLY A 879 -7.92 33.99 23.01
C GLY A 879 -6.49 33.56 22.71
N ASN A 880 -5.50 34.33 23.16
CA ASN A 880 -4.09 34.13 22.82
C ASN A 880 -3.51 32.80 23.36
N ALA A 881 -2.82 32.04 22.51
CA ALA A 881 -2.22 30.73 22.80
C ALA A 881 -0.83 30.76 23.46
N HIS A 882 -0.22 31.93 23.65
CA HIS A 882 1.11 32.04 24.22
C HIS A 882 1.15 31.51 25.65
N ARG A 883 2.13 30.64 25.95
CA ARG A 883 2.31 29.98 27.26
C ARG A 883 2.21 30.93 28.46
N ASP A 884 2.79 32.12 28.36
CA ASP A 884 2.83 33.06 29.49
C ASP A 884 1.49 33.80 29.67
N VAL A 885 0.72 33.95 28.59
CA VAL A 885 -0.66 34.47 28.65
C VAL A 885 -1.58 33.43 29.30
N LEU A 886 -1.48 32.17 28.86
CA LEU A 886 -2.24 31.06 29.41
C LEU A 886 -1.96 30.85 30.90
N ALA A 887 -0.69 30.88 31.29
CA ALA A 887 -0.25 30.80 32.69
C ALA A 887 -0.50 32.09 33.49
N LYS A 888 -1.10 33.13 32.87
CA LYS A 888 -1.40 34.43 33.48
C LYS A 888 -0.18 35.04 34.16
N ARG A 889 1.01 34.90 33.57
CA ARG A 889 2.26 35.42 34.12
C ARG A 889 2.34 36.94 33.97
N PRO A 890 2.94 37.66 34.94
CA PRO A 890 3.10 39.11 34.85
C PRO A 890 4.11 39.54 33.78
N ARG A 891 4.99 38.61 33.38
CA ARG A 891 5.96 38.77 32.28
C ARG A 891 5.72 37.71 31.21
N ALA A 892 5.67 38.12 29.94
CA ALA A 892 5.75 37.23 28.78
C ALA A 892 7.14 37.31 28.14
N VAL A 893 7.76 36.15 27.94
CA VAL A 893 9.07 36.04 27.28
C VAL A 893 8.82 35.76 25.81
N LEU A 894 9.09 36.76 24.97
CA LEU A 894 9.00 36.65 23.51
C LEU A 894 10.24 35.94 22.94
N PHE A 895 11.41 36.23 23.52
CA PHE A 895 12.66 35.50 23.26
C PHE A 895 13.67 35.75 24.39
N ASP A 896 14.40 34.71 24.77
CA ASP A 896 15.56 34.76 25.69
C ASP A 896 16.53 33.63 25.26
N GLU A 897 16.25 32.38 25.63
CA GLU A 897 17.08 31.24 25.20
C GLU A 897 16.41 30.31 24.18
N ARG A 898 15.08 30.35 24.09
CA ARG A 898 14.29 29.34 23.40
C ARG A 898 14.18 29.62 21.91
N VAL A 899 15.07 29.00 21.13
CA VAL A 899 15.12 29.07 19.65
C VAL A 899 13.76 28.85 18.98
N LYS A 900 12.97 27.87 19.45
CA LYS A 900 11.65 27.54 18.88
C LYS A 900 10.64 28.70 18.89
N ASP A 901 10.83 29.71 19.75
CA ASP A 901 9.91 30.85 19.82
C ASP A 901 10.01 31.74 18.58
N LEU A 902 11.15 31.71 17.87
CA LEU A 902 11.44 32.54 16.71
C LEU A 902 12.09 31.77 15.55
N ASP A 903 11.99 30.44 15.52
CA ASP A 903 12.58 29.60 14.45
C ASP A 903 11.96 29.85 13.06
N MET A 904 10.81 30.53 13.01
CA MET A 904 10.13 30.94 11.79
C MET A 904 10.62 32.26 11.19
N MET A 905 11.57 32.95 11.83
CA MET A 905 12.20 34.15 11.25
C MET A 905 13.05 33.72 10.04
N LEU A 906 12.63 34.06 8.81
CA LEU A 906 13.27 33.62 7.57
C LEU A 906 14.07 34.77 6.94
N TYR A 907 15.41 34.72 6.99
CA TYR A 907 16.31 35.39 6.02
C TYR A 907 17.74 34.78 6.09
N PRO A 908 17.98 33.55 5.60
CA PRO A 908 19.35 33.04 5.43
C PRO A 908 20.05 33.78 4.27
N PRO A 909 21.32 34.20 4.40
CA PRO A 909 22.25 33.96 5.51
C PRO A 909 22.27 35.06 6.59
N THR A 910 21.40 36.06 6.51
CA THR A 910 21.46 37.27 7.35
C THR A 910 21.00 37.03 8.79
N PHE A 911 19.97 36.22 9.04
CA PHE A 911 19.45 35.94 10.39
C PHE A 911 19.94 34.59 10.95
N GLY A 912 20.26 34.54 12.24
CA GLY A 912 20.62 33.31 12.95
C GLY A 912 20.51 33.41 14.47
N PHE A 913 20.86 32.32 15.14
CA PHE A 913 20.94 32.22 16.60
C PHE A 913 22.41 32.06 17.00
N ARG A 914 22.92 32.98 17.82
CA ARG A 914 24.31 32.97 18.28
C ARG A 914 24.41 32.36 19.67
N GLN A 915 25.32 31.41 19.82
CA GLN A 915 25.68 30.81 21.11
C GLN A 915 26.86 31.57 21.73
N GLY A 916 26.73 31.89 23.03
CA GLY A 916 27.76 32.56 23.83
C GLY A 916 27.78 34.08 23.68
N GLY A 917 27.99 34.77 24.81
CA GLY A 917 28.03 36.23 24.86
C GLY A 917 26.67 36.92 24.73
N ALA A 918 25.58 36.19 24.99
CA ALA A 918 24.22 36.71 25.13
C ALA A 918 24.12 37.69 26.31
N PHE A 919 23.12 38.58 26.29
CA PHE A 919 22.82 39.48 27.40
C PHE A 919 22.25 38.72 28.60
N SER A 920 21.44 37.71 28.33
CA SER A 920 20.80 36.83 29.31
C SER A 920 20.92 35.38 28.83
N GLY A 921 21.35 34.49 29.71
CA GLY A 921 21.50 33.07 29.35
C GLY A 921 22.62 32.79 28.35
N GLY A 922 22.39 31.84 27.44
CA GLY A 922 23.39 31.34 26.48
C GLY A 922 23.19 31.70 25.00
N THR A 923 21.99 32.13 24.59
CA THR A 923 21.63 32.32 23.17
C THR A 923 21.12 33.72 22.90
N SER A 924 21.51 34.36 21.80
CA SER A 924 20.94 35.63 21.34
C SER A 924 20.53 35.56 19.87
N LEU A 925 19.64 36.45 19.42
CA LEU A 925 19.33 36.63 18.00
C LEU A 925 20.46 37.39 17.31
N GLU A 926 20.81 37.01 16.08
CA GLU A 926 21.87 37.63 15.30
C GLU A 926 21.42 38.01 13.90
N LEU A 927 21.74 39.24 13.50
CA LEU A 927 21.90 39.63 12.12
C LEU A 927 23.40 39.63 11.81
N THR A 928 23.86 38.72 10.95
CA THR A 928 25.29 38.50 10.66
C THR A 928 25.88 39.65 9.84
N THR A 929 25.07 40.29 8.99
CA THR A 929 25.40 41.44 8.16
C THR A 929 24.25 42.45 8.17
N ALA A 930 24.42 43.59 7.49
CA ALA A 930 23.33 44.53 7.25
C ALA A 930 22.15 43.84 6.53
N GLY A 931 20.92 44.15 6.95
CA GLY A 931 19.70 43.60 6.38
C GLY A 931 18.52 43.66 7.34
N GLU A 932 17.43 43.00 6.95
CA GLU A 932 16.21 42.88 7.75
C GLU A 932 15.85 41.40 7.92
N ALA A 933 15.21 41.07 9.04
CA ALA A 933 14.62 39.76 9.28
C ALA A 933 13.19 39.89 9.79
N HIS A 934 12.29 39.11 9.19
CA HIS A 934 10.86 39.06 9.52
C HIS A 934 10.40 37.58 9.58
N PRO A 935 9.27 37.27 10.23
CA PRO A 935 8.68 35.94 10.21
C PRO A 935 8.35 35.50 8.77
N ALA A 936 8.41 34.20 8.50
CA ALA A 936 7.92 33.62 7.26
C ALA A 936 6.47 34.04 6.96
N TYR A 937 6.19 34.42 5.71
CA TYR A 937 4.81 34.68 5.28
C TYR A 937 3.98 33.38 5.33
N ARG A 938 2.83 33.41 6.01
CA ARG A 938 1.85 32.31 6.01
C ARG A 938 0.44 32.84 5.84
N ALA A 939 -0.18 32.62 4.68
CA ALA A 939 -1.58 32.97 4.48
C ALA A 939 -2.48 32.17 5.44
N PRO A 940 -3.52 32.77 6.05
CA PRO A 940 -3.96 34.15 5.92
C PRO A 940 -3.37 35.12 6.97
N PHE A 941 -2.43 34.68 7.82
CA PHE A 941 -1.88 35.46 8.94
C PHE A 941 -0.74 36.41 8.56
N GLY A 942 -0.15 36.27 7.37
CA GLY A 942 0.94 37.10 6.88
C GLY A 942 2.28 36.77 7.58
N HIS A 943 3.14 37.78 7.76
CA HIS A 943 4.43 37.66 8.46
C HIS A 943 4.24 37.75 9.99
N ALA A 944 3.42 36.85 10.55
CA ALA A 944 3.11 36.79 11.97
C ALA A 944 3.91 35.68 12.67
N VAL A 945 4.17 35.85 13.97
CA VAL A 945 4.78 34.82 14.82
C VAL A 945 3.66 33.93 15.39
N PRO A 946 3.77 32.59 15.31
CA PRO A 946 2.83 31.68 15.95
C PRO A 946 2.69 31.96 17.45
N ASP A 947 1.51 31.66 18.00
CA ASP A 947 1.13 31.92 19.39
C ASP A 947 1.09 33.41 19.78
N TRP A 948 1.49 34.36 18.93
CA TRP A 948 1.49 35.79 19.26
C TRP A 948 0.17 36.48 18.91
N ASP A 949 -0.50 36.97 19.95
CA ASP A 949 -1.66 37.85 19.87
C ASP A 949 -1.77 38.74 21.13
N PHE A 950 -0.68 39.42 21.50
CA PHE A 950 -0.62 40.09 22.81
C PHE A 950 -1.35 41.43 22.79
N LYS A 951 -2.20 41.63 23.81
CA LYS A 951 -2.96 42.87 24.00
C LYS A 951 -2.18 43.83 24.91
N ILE A 952 -2.04 45.06 24.44
CA ILE A 952 -1.44 46.15 25.20
C ILE A 952 -2.53 47.03 25.81
N ALA A 953 -2.42 47.35 27.10
CA ALA A 953 -3.43 48.11 27.84
C ALA A 953 -2.80 49.13 28.80
N GLU A 954 -3.54 50.18 29.14
CA GLU A 954 -3.11 51.19 30.13
C GLU A 954 -2.89 50.58 31.52
N ASN A 955 -3.85 49.76 31.95
CA ASN A 955 -3.85 49.07 33.24
C ASN A 955 -3.98 47.56 32.97
N PRO A 956 -2.88 46.86 32.65
CA PRO A 956 -2.94 45.48 32.18
C PRO A 956 -3.49 44.51 33.22
N GLY A 957 -4.58 43.82 32.87
CA GLY A 957 -5.03 42.64 33.60
C GLY A 957 -4.21 41.38 33.25
N PRO A 958 -4.55 40.23 33.85
CA PRO A 958 -3.99 38.94 33.45
C PRO A 958 -4.08 38.70 31.93
N GLY A 959 -2.94 38.37 31.30
CA GLY A 959 -2.84 38.12 29.85
C GLY A 959 -2.69 39.38 28.98
N GLN A 960 -2.69 40.57 29.58
CA GLN A 960 -2.38 41.85 28.91
C GLN A 960 -1.02 42.36 29.40
N TYR A 961 -0.39 43.26 28.64
CA TYR A 961 0.92 43.85 28.98
C TYR A 961 0.96 45.35 28.65
N ARG A 962 2.04 46.03 29.04
CA ARG A 962 2.22 47.48 28.75
C ARG A 962 3.64 47.82 28.32
N TYR A 963 4.61 47.27 29.01
CA TYR A 963 6.02 47.60 28.82
C TYR A 963 6.70 46.53 27.98
N PHE A 964 7.55 46.96 27.04
CA PHE A 964 8.42 46.08 26.27
C PHE A 964 9.87 46.40 26.59
N GLN A 965 10.66 45.37 26.86
CA GLN A 965 12.10 45.49 27.08
C GLN A 965 12.85 44.47 26.24
N PHE A 966 13.98 44.90 25.71
CA PHE A 966 14.93 44.08 24.96
C PHE A 966 16.33 44.66 25.12
N ALA A 967 17.37 43.90 24.79
CA ALA A 967 18.74 44.38 24.70
C ALA A 967 19.26 44.21 23.27
N TRP A 968 20.13 45.12 22.84
CA TRP A 968 20.79 45.03 21.54
C TRP A 968 22.25 45.48 21.60
N LYS A 969 23.05 45.08 20.61
CA LYS A 969 24.37 45.65 20.34
C LYS A 969 24.82 45.43 18.90
N ALA A 970 25.73 46.26 18.41
CA ALA A 970 26.42 46.07 17.15
C ALA A 970 27.44 44.92 17.24
N THR A 971 27.59 44.15 16.17
CA THR A 971 28.64 43.11 16.08
C THR A 971 29.92 43.59 15.39
N SER A 972 29.87 44.77 14.77
CA SER A 972 30.98 45.36 14.02
C SER A 972 30.97 46.89 14.11
N PRO A 973 32.14 47.57 14.12
CA PRO A 973 32.25 49.02 13.97
C PRO A 973 31.62 49.57 12.68
N ALA A 974 31.41 48.72 11.67
CA ALA A 974 30.71 49.09 10.43
C ALA A 974 29.19 49.23 10.60
N THR A 975 28.63 48.87 11.76
CA THR A 975 27.19 48.96 12.03
C THR A 975 26.80 50.40 12.28
N THR A 976 26.07 51.00 11.35
CA THR A 976 25.67 52.42 11.38
C THR A 976 24.26 52.64 11.93
N GLY A 977 23.44 51.59 11.98
CA GLY A 977 22.09 51.63 12.55
C GLY A 977 21.60 50.25 12.99
N ILE A 978 20.78 50.23 14.05
CA ILE A 978 20.06 49.03 14.52
C ILE A 978 18.59 49.39 14.69
N GLY A 979 17.70 48.49 14.27
CA GLY A 979 16.26 48.65 14.37
C GLY A 979 15.57 47.39 14.87
N LEU A 980 14.51 47.56 15.65
CA LEU A 980 13.59 46.49 16.04
C LEU A 980 12.17 47.03 15.93
N ARG A 981 11.25 46.26 15.34
CA ARG A 981 9.81 46.58 15.31
C ARG A 981 8.99 45.50 16.00
N LEU A 982 7.99 45.92 16.76
CA LEU A 982 7.07 45.04 17.49
C LEU A 982 5.63 45.55 17.31
N GLY A 983 4.75 44.72 16.75
CA GLY A 983 3.37 45.13 16.44
C GLY A 983 2.65 44.20 15.49
N GLY A 984 1.95 44.76 14.50
CA GLY A 984 1.25 43.96 13.50
C GLY A 984 2.20 43.17 12.58
N PRO A 985 1.71 42.11 11.90
CA PRO A 985 2.50 41.33 10.94
C PRO A 985 3.08 42.24 9.85
N TRP A 986 4.34 42.05 9.45
CA TRP A 986 4.96 42.85 8.37
C TRP A 986 4.12 42.76 7.07
N PRO A 987 3.94 43.87 6.30
CA PRO A 987 4.37 45.26 6.54
C PRO A 987 3.34 46.12 7.29
N GLY A 988 2.60 45.56 8.25
CA GLY A 988 1.63 46.28 9.08
C GLY A 988 2.26 47.28 10.05
N LEU A 989 1.40 48.06 10.73
CA LEU A 989 1.81 49.07 11.71
C LEU A 989 2.45 48.45 12.97
N ALA A 990 3.60 48.98 13.38
CA ALA A 990 4.32 48.52 14.58
C ALA A 990 4.97 49.68 15.35
N VAL A 991 5.27 49.44 16.62
CA VAL A 991 6.16 50.32 17.40
C VAL A 991 7.60 49.95 17.03
N CYS A 992 8.37 50.95 16.61
CA CYS A 992 9.76 50.77 16.18
C CYS A 992 10.71 51.35 17.23
N ALA A 993 11.78 50.64 17.53
CA ALA A 993 12.93 51.14 18.25
C ALA A 993 14.11 51.25 17.27
N SER A 994 14.74 52.43 17.21
CA SER A 994 15.81 52.70 16.24
C SER A 994 16.97 53.47 16.89
N VAL A 995 18.20 53.17 16.49
CA VAL A 995 19.42 53.91 16.84
C VAL A 995 20.28 54.11 15.60
N GLY A 996 21.09 55.17 15.56
CA GLY A 996 21.90 55.53 14.41
C GLY A 996 21.06 55.87 13.16
N ASP A 997 21.50 55.40 11.99
CA ASP A 997 20.85 55.67 10.70
C ASP A 997 19.70 54.70 10.35
N SER A 998 19.27 53.86 11.30
CA SER A 998 18.17 52.90 11.09
C SER A 998 16.85 53.63 10.77
N LYS A 999 16.21 53.21 9.67
CA LYS A 999 14.92 53.74 9.19
C LYS A 999 14.02 52.60 8.70
N TRP A 1000 12.78 52.61 9.14
CA TRP A 1000 11.71 51.72 8.66
C TRP A 1000 10.86 52.43 7.59
N LEU A 1001 10.11 51.66 6.80
CA LEU A 1001 9.18 52.23 5.82
C LEU A 1001 8.10 53.03 6.53
N ASP A 1002 7.90 54.30 6.15
CA ASP A 1002 7.07 55.26 6.89
C ASP A 1002 5.63 54.75 7.12
N HIS A 1003 5.03 54.05 6.15
CA HIS A 1003 3.67 53.48 6.27
C HIS A 1003 3.57 52.27 7.22
N THR A 1004 4.69 51.77 7.73
CA THR A 1004 4.77 50.61 8.62
C THR A 1004 5.05 51.00 10.08
N VAL A 1005 5.32 52.28 10.34
CA VAL A 1005 5.67 52.83 11.66
C VAL A 1005 4.43 53.45 12.29
N LEU A 1006 3.98 52.90 13.42
CA LEU A 1006 2.91 53.49 14.23
C LEU A 1006 3.46 54.58 15.16
N ALA A 1007 4.57 54.28 15.81
CA ALA A 1007 5.30 55.17 16.70
C ALA A 1007 6.77 54.71 16.74
N GLU A 1008 7.71 55.64 16.89
CA GLU A 1008 9.15 55.34 16.93
C GLU A 1008 9.79 55.84 18.23
N HIS A 1009 10.46 54.93 18.94
CA HIS A 1009 11.37 55.24 20.03
C HIS A 1009 12.80 55.33 19.47
N ARG A 1010 13.30 56.55 19.27
CA ARG A 1010 14.65 56.77 18.74
C ARG A 1010 15.66 57.00 19.87
N VAL A 1011 16.59 56.06 20.03
CA VAL A 1011 17.69 56.17 21.01
C VAL A 1011 18.76 57.11 20.43
N PRO A 1012 19.21 58.14 21.17
CA PRO A 1012 20.21 59.07 20.67
C PRO A 1012 21.60 58.43 20.61
N GLY A 1013 22.40 58.80 19.60
CA GLY A 1013 23.80 58.36 19.45
C GLY A 1013 24.02 57.23 18.44
N PRO A 1014 25.27 56.77 18.27
CA PRO A 1014 25.61 55.66 17.39
C PRO A 1014 25.16 54.31 17.97
N PRO A 1015 25.07 53.25 17.14
CA PRO A 1015 24.78 51.90 17.63
C PRO A 1015 25.73 51.46 18.77
N PRO A 1016 25.20 50.88 19.88
CA PRO A 1016 26.02 50.52 21.03
C PRO A 1016 26.88 49.28 20.74
N THR A 1017 28.14 49.28 21.18
CA THR A 1017 29.04 48.10 21.07
C THR A 1017 28.90 47.15 22.25
N GLU A 1018 28.45 47.64 23.41
CA GLU A 1018 28.06 46.84 24.57
C GLU A 1018 26.56 46.58 24.59
N TRP A 1019 26.14 45.51 25.27
CA TRP A 1019 24.71 45.21 25.41
C TRP A 1019 23.99 46.34 26.12
N THR A 1020 23.08 46.99 25.40
CA THR A 1020 22.28 48.10 25.92
C THR A 1020 20.82 47.68 26.00
N PRO A 1021 20.20 47.63 27.20
CA PRO A 1021 18.77 47.41 27.33
C PRO A 1021 17.98 48.66 26.93
N VAL A 1022 16.87 48.46 26.25
CA VAL A 1022 15.90 49.49 25.85
C VAL A 1022 14.55 49.10 26.42
N ARG A 1023 13.86 50.05 27.05
CA ARG A 1023 12.52 49.87 27.63
C ARG A 1023 11.56 50.88 27.02
N ILE A 1024 10.39 50.41 26.62
CA ILE A 1024 9.36 51.21 25.95
C ILE A 1024 8.02 50.97 26.63
N ASP A 1025 7.36 52.06 27.05
CA ASP A 1025 5.93 52.02 27.40
C ASP A 1025 5.11 52.06 26.10
N LEU A 1026 4.60 50.89 25.68
CA LEU A 1026 3.91 50.71 24.42
C LEU A 1026 2.56 51.46 24.39
N TRP A 1027 1.90 51.64 25.54
CA TRP A 1027 0.65 52.37 25.64
C TRP A 1027 0.88 53.88 25.48
N ALA A 1028 1.85 54.41 26.22
CA ALA A 1028 2.15 55.84 26.20
C ALA A 1028 2.69 56.31 24.84
N ILE A 1029 3.62 55.56 24.23
CA ILE A 1029 4.26 55.97 22.96
C ILE A 1029 3.28 55.97 21.77
N THR A 1030 2.18 55.22 21.86
CA THR A 1030 1.15 55.13 20.82
C THR A 1030 -0.04 56.04 21.08
N GLY A 1031 0.01 56.89 22.11
CA GLY A 1031 -1.09 57.78 22.48
C GLY A 1031 -2.36 57.02 22.89
N GLY A 1032 -2.19 55.87 23.56
CA GLY A 1032 -3.31 55.02 24.00
C GLY A 1032 -3.97 54.20 22.90
N LYS A 1033 -3.33 54.06 21.73
CA LYS A 1033 -3.82 53.25 20.61
C LYS A 1033 -2.76 52.23 20.16
N PRO A 1034 -2.29 51.34 21.04
CA PRO A 1034 -1.25 50.39 20.70
C PRO A 1034 -1.76 49.31 19.72
N PRO A 1035 -0.87 48.73 18.90
CA PRO A 1035 -1.23 47.62 18.04
C PRO A 1035 -1.33 46.33 18.88
N VAL A 1036 -2.06 45.34 18.37
CA VAL A 1036 -1.93 43.97 18.88
C VAL A 1036 -0.58 43.43 18.42
N ILE A 1037 0.18 42.82 19.33
CA ILE A 1037 1.51 42.32 19.02
C ILE A 1037 1.39 40.91 18.43
N GLN A 1038 1.67 40.81 17.14
CA GLN A 1038 1.58 39.58 16.33
C GLN A 1038 2.85 39.34 15.49
N GLY A 1039 3.70 40.35 15.33
CA GLY A 1039 4.89 40.31 14.50
C GLY A 1039 6.10 40.97 15.16
N LEU A 1040 7.27 40.50 14.76
CA LEU A 1040 8.59 41.00 15.12
C LEU A 1040 9.34 41.34 13.81
N GLY A 1041 10.19 42.35 13.83
CA GLY A 1041 11.12 42.60 12.74
C GLY A 1041 12.43 43.14 13.28
N LEU A 1042 13.55 42.66 12.75
CA LEU A 1042 14.90 43.08 13.14
C LEU A 1042 15.57 43.75 11.94
N ARG A 1043 16.41 44.74 12.20
CA ARG A 1043 17.17 45.46 11.18
C ARG A 1043 18.55 45.83 11.66
N SER A 1044 19.53 45.77 10.76
CA SER A 1044 20.82 46.44 10.91
C SER A 1044 21.26 47.09 9.59
N ASN A 1045 21.96 48.21 9.70
CA ASN A 1045 22.55 48.95 8.58
C ASN A 1045 24.08 48.93 8.70
N GLY A 1046 24.79 48.87 7.56
CA GLY A 1046 26.25 48.86 7.47
C GLY A 1046 26.95 47.56 7.95
N GLY A 1047 26.53 47.00 9.09
CA GLY A 1047 27.08 45.80 9.72
C GLY A 1047 26.01 44.95 10.42
N GLY A 1048 26.43 43.94 11.19
CA GLY A 1048 25.54 43.03 11.92
C GLY A 1048 25.12 43.55 13.32
N ALA A 1049 24.13 42.92 13.92
CA ALA A 1049 23.61 43.28 15.25
C ALA A 1049 23.13 42.05 16.02
N LEU A 1050 23.19 42.10 17.35
CA LEU A 1050 22.59 41.10 18.23
C LEU A 1050 21.41 41.69 18.98
N PHE A 1051 20.41 40.84 19.27
CA PHE A 1051 19.23 41.17 20.06
C PHE A 1051 18.97 40.07 21.07
N ASP A 1052 18.53 40.43 22.27
CA ASP A 1052 18.32 39.47 23.35
C ASP A 1052 17.32 39.96 24.41
N ARG A 1053 16.80 39.04 25.23
CA ARG A 1053 15.83 39.26 26.32
C ARG A 1053 14.62 40.10 25.89
N LEU A 1054 13.95 39.70 24.83
CA LEU A 1054 12.71 40.33 24.36
C LEU A 1054 11.57 39.91 25.29
N VAL A 1055 11.09 40.83 26.12
CA VAL A 1055 10.09 40.56 27.16
C VAL A 1055 9.02 41.63 27.23
N LEU A 1056 7.78 41.21 27.47
CA LEU A 1056 6.64 42.08 27.80
C LEU A 1056 6.33 41.99 29.30
N GLY A 1057 6.07 43.13 29.93
CA GLY A 1057 5.73 43.25 31.35
C GLY A 1057 4.43 44.01 31.55
N ARG A 1058 3.66 43.63 32.57
CA ARG A 1058 2.46 44.39 32.99
C ARG A 1058 2.83 45.71 33.63
N THR A 1059 3.87 45.66 34.46
CA THR A 1059 4.46 46.79 35.15
C THR A 1059 5.95 46.85 34.84
N GLU A 1060 6.59 47.99 35.13
CA GLU A 1060 8.04 48.12 35.01
C GLU A 1060 8.82 47.18 35.93
N ALA A 1061 8.25 46.78 37.07
CA ALA A 1061 8.88 45.88 38.04
C ALA A 1061 8.95 44.43 37.54
N ASP A 1062 8.15 44.07 36.53
CA ASP A 1062 8.10 42.71 35.99
C ASP A 1062 9.24 42.41 34.99
N LEU A 1063 10.02 43.42 34.58
CA LEU A 1063 10.94 43.38 33.43
C LEU A 1063 12.42 43.18 33.77
#